data_AF-A0A8H7LNI1-F1
#
_entry.id   AF-A0A8H7LNI1-F1
#
_cell.length_a   1.000
_cell.length_b   1.000
_cell.length_c   1.000
_cell.angle_alpha   90.00
_cell.angle_beta   90.00
_cell.angle_gamma   90.00
#
_symmetry.space_group_name_H-M   'P 1'
#
loop_
_entity.id
_entity.type
_entity.pdbx_description
1 polymer ?
#
loop_
_entity_poly.entity_id
_entity_poly.type
_entity_poly.pdbx_seq_one_letter_code
_entity_poly.pdbx_strand_id
1 'polypeptide(L)'
;MQPYTWLNYFAWKYPSRAVTSKVYFWYGFVFIFDGAGMWMSAFGTLYATLLPRVLLGSERKVSFLLHPILLNFMCFAMPALLTITQLITASLSQAAWSKAVNLQFDLIEDLWTLSGQWLATNGETVDPSLRQQVSVEGNTLISAFVDSRSAFVRNAWAAAAWYFLCMLLFSPTAIWLLVTLKRAAGHLAQSSRSGSTQNHRSLGPDAGSFPQRVGPPVTQPNTTREQSKQKKALRRAYVTAALQFIATFVCLMVAVGSFIWVSIDIDRVATNPVAHAVAILISDWILAVVGTIINILIIIRMSSQVEAAGSHQESQHTRLRSLSNAHTMMNRPTSPSHSDLEIEKPIPLHTISTHQNFSDLEFGSSYKAPLSSNGGHSCKVREAQERSAVPGSFRKITIIAKSALSLSRIRIRPVNSRRRSLKPSEAAYALATYTTPPTEGPHTDLSGDLIGHSTSTSSIEFDPPCSLFRADTNLTVVEVGSGTGYGGIHLAQQLSLFRRRHDVHTGLSVQDTVILTDLPSVVPLLYKGLEEHTGAFGQVQVQAQALAWGDVGHAKELARILGELGRTLLALTSPPFCRDSGPEIIIGYRIRSLAKESPFWQVFGTWFTFEAVLARHKINDKGRGDWARFGHNGDALVFVATRRPESLGWEVPVLDGQLMNGYGPTPPMLDDTFESLLMFGIADDV
;
A
#
# COMPACT_ATOMS: atom_id res chain seq x y z
N MET A 1 0.04 15.30 -1.40
CA MET A 1 -0.82 15.19 -0.19
C MET A 1 -1.93 14.10 -0.22
N GLN A 2 -1.57 12.81 -0.32
CA GLN A 2 -2.44 11.73 0.21
C GLN A 2 -2.85 11.90 1.70
N PRO A 3 -2.10 12.65 2.55
CA PRO A 3 -2.42 12.82 3.96
C PRO A 3 -3.58 13.74 4.33
N TYR A 4 -4.15 14.59 3.47
CA TYR A 4 -5.33 15.41 3.88
C TYR A 4 -6.60 14.56 3.98
N THR A 5 -6.80 13.66 3.01
CA THR A 5 -7.83 12.61 3.10
C THR A 5 -7.52 11.65 4.25
N TRP A 6 -6.24 11.35 4.46
CA TRP A 6 -5.76 10.57 5.61
C TRP A 6 -5.86 11.31 6.94
N LEU A 7 -5.91 12.65 6.96
CA LEU A 7 -6.03 13.54 8.13
C LEU A 7 -7.47 13.73 8.53
N ASN A 8 -8.38 13.92 7.56
CA ASN A 8 -9.80 13.82 7.84
C ASN A 8 -10.16 12.40 8.28
N TYR A 9 -9.54 11.38 7.67
CA TYR A 9 -9.66 10.00 8.12
C TYR A 9 -9.01 9.78 9.50
N PHE A 10 -7.84 10.36 9.80
CA PHE A 10 -7.17 10.26 11.11
C PHE A 10 -7.93 11.03 12.19
N ALA A 11 -8.41 12.24 11.90
CA ALA A 11 -9.22 13.03 12.81
C ALA A 11 -10.57 12.35 13.10
N TRP A 12 -11.13 11.67 12.09
CA TRP A 12 -12.32 10.84 12.24
C TRP A 12 -12.05 9.55 13.01
N LYS A 13 -10.91 8.89 12.75
CA LYS A 13 -10.57 7.56 13.31
C LYS A 13 -9.86 7.61 14.66
N TYR A 14 -9.10 8.67 14.91
CA TYR A 14 -8.32 8.93 16.12
C TYR A 14 -8.61 10.38 16.52
N PRO A 15 -9.70 10.63 17.27
CA PRO A 15 -10.14 11.97 17.68
C PRO A 15 -9.22 12.57 18.77
N SER A 16 -7.91 12.43 18.60
CA SER A 16 -6.91 13.09 19.39
C SER A 16 -6.80 14.54 18.90
N ARG A 17 -7.33 15.47 19.70
CA ARG A 17 -7.22 16.92 19.50
C ARG A 17 -5.75 17.36 19.27
N ALA A 18 -4.81 16.66 19.91
CA ALA A 18 -3.38 16.96 19.84
C ALA A 18 -2.71 16.48 18.54
N VAL A 19 -3.13 15.35 17.95
CA VAL A 19 -2.52 14.83 16.72
C VAL A 19 -3.00 15.62 15.51
N THR A 20 -4.30 15.89 15.44
CA THR A 20 -4.89 16.58 14.29
C THR A 20 -4.29 17.98 14.11
N SER A 21 -4.18 18.77 15.18
CA SER A 21 -3.59 20.12 15.13
C SER A 21 -2.09 20.14 14.74
N LYS A 22 -1.31 19.13 15.15
CA LYS A 22 0.13 19.04 14.84
C LYS A 22 0.43 18.66 13.39
N VAL A 23 -0.41 17.88 12.72
CA VAL A 23 -0.15 17.46 11.33
C VAL A 23 -0.49 18.59 10.34
N TYR A 24 -1.51 19.40 10.61
CA TYR A 24 -1.80 20.58 9.78
C TYR A 24 -0.72 21.67 9.89
N PHE A 25 -0.05 21.80 11.04
CA PHE A 25 1.12 22.67 11.22
C PHE A 25 2.25 22.34 10.23
N TRP A 26 2.53 21.06 10.05
CA TRP A 26 3.59 20.59 9.15
C TRP A 26 3.34 21.00 7.70
N TYR A 27 2.09 21.10 7.26
CA TYR A 27 1.79 21.49 5.88
C TYR A 27 2.01 22.97 5.60
N GLY A 28 1.60 23.85 6.51
CA GLY A 28 1.96 25.27 6.44
C GLY A 28 3.47 25.47 6.44
N PHE A 29 4.20 24.63 7.18
CA PHE A 29 5.65 24.64 7.31
C PHE A 29 6.37 24.18 6.02
N VAL A 30 5.91 23.12 5.36
CA VAL A 30 6.50 22.62 4.10
C VAL A 30 6.52 23.70 3.01
N PHE A 31 5.48 24.53 2.92
CA PHE A 31 5.43 25.63 1.95
C PHE A 31 6.45 26.75 2.25
N ILE A 32 6.87 26.93 3.52
CA ILE A 32 7.91 27.91 3.89
C ILE A 32 9.26 27.49 3.28
N PHE A 33 9.61 26.21 3.38
CA PHE A 33 10.89 25.70 2.89
C PHE A 33 10.97 25.64 1.37
N ASP A 34 9.85 25.39 0.68
CA ASP A 34 9.83 25.33 -0.78
C ASP A 34 10.08 26.71 -1.41
N GLY A 35 9.33 27.74 -0.98
CA GLY A 35 9.50 29.10 -1.48
C GLY A 35 10.88 29.69 -1.18
N ALA A 36 11.36 29.55 0.07
CA ALA A 36 12.68 30.02 0.47
C ALA A 36 13.81 29.22 -0.20
N GLY A 37 13.67 27.90 -0.30
CA GLY A 37 14.62 27.01 -0.95
C GLY A 37 14.78 27.32 -2.43
N MET A 38 13.67 27.54 -3.16
CA MET A 38 13.73 27.95 -4.55
C MET A 38 14.40 29.31 -4.71
N TRP A 39 14.08 30.30 -3.86
CA TRP A 39 14.73 31.61 -3.90
C TRP A 39 16.24 31.51 -3.68
N MET A 40 16.64 30.79 -2.62
CA MET A 40 18.05 30.56 -2.29
C MET A 40 18.78 29.81 -3.40
N SER A 41 18.15 28.84 -4.06
CA SER A 41 18.77 28.11 -5.17
C SER A 41 18.96 29.01 -6.40
N ALA A 42 17.96 29.83 -6.74
CA ALA A 42 17.97 30.70 -7.91
C ALA A 42 18.99 31.84 -7.75
N PHE A 43 18.92 32.56 -6.62
CA PHE A 43 19.82 33.66 -6.32
C PHE A 43 21.20 33.19 -5.86
N GLY A 44 21.30 32.06 -5.17
CA GLY A 44 22.58 31.44 -4.82
C GLY A 44 23.37 31.04 -6.06
N THR A 45 22.70 30.47 -7.07
CA THR A 45 23.33 30.18 -8.37
C THR A 45 23.74 31.46 -9.09
N LEU A 46 22.89 32.48 -9.08
CA LEU A 46 23.21 33.79 -9.67
C LEU A 46 24.42 34.44 -8.98
N TYR A 47 24.44 34.41 -7.65
CA TYR A 47 25.50 34.94 -6.81
C TYR A 47 26.81 34.19 -7.08
N ALA A 48 26.80 32.86 -7.06
CA ALA A 48 27.98 32.04 -7.34
C ALA A 48 28.54 32.26 -8.76
N THR A 49 27.68 32.50 -9.75
CA THR A 49 28.11 32.72 -11.14
C THR A 49 28.56 34.15 -11.44
N LEU A 50 27.99 35.15 -10.77
CA LEU A 50 28.30 36.57 -11.00
C LEU A 50 29.41 37.10 -10.09
N LEU A 51 29.53 36.60 -8.86
CA LEU A 51 30.51 37.09 -7.87
C LEU A 51 31.95 37.04 -8.41
N PRO A 52 32.44 35.95 -9.04
CA PRO A 52 33.80 35.94 -9.58
C PRO A 52 34.00 36.94 -10.72
N ARG A 53 32.96 37.21 -11.52
CA ARG A 53 33.03 38.18 -12.63
C ARG A 53 33.03 39.62 -12.16
N VAL A 54 32.35 39.92 -11.06
CA VAL A 54 32.37 41.25 -10.43
C VAL A 54 33.73 41.49 -9.77
N LEU A 55 34.26 40.50 -9.06
CA LEU A 55 35.54 40.62 -8.36
C LEU A 55 36.76 40.70 -9.29
N LEU A 56 36.71 40.05 -10.46
CA LEU A 56 37.82 40.01 -11.42
C LEU A 56 37.70 41.02 -12.58
N GLY A 57 36.57 41.72 -12.70
CA GLY A 57 36.31 42.66 -13.79
C GLY A 57 36.86 44.06 -13.51
N SER A 58 38.13 44.31 -13.86
CA SER A 58 38.87 45.51 -13.41
C SER A 58 38.39 46.88 -13.93
N GLU A 59 37.52 47.02 -14.95
CA GLU A 59 37.30 48.36 -15.56
C GLU A 59 35.90 48.68 -16.11
N ARG A 60 34.84 47.93 -15.79
CA ARG A 60 33.48 48.30 -16.28
C ARG A 60 32.59 48.81 -15.16
N LYS A 61 31.97 49.97 -15.39
CA LYS A 61 30.87 50.55 -14.62
C LYS A 61 29.94 49.43 -14.13
N VAL A 62 30.08 49.06 -12.87
CA VAL A 62 29.29 48.00 -12.24
C VAL A 62 27.85 48.48 -12.29
N SER A 63 27.00 47.75 -13.03
CA SER A 63 25.57 48.04 -13.05
C SER A 63 25.06 48.01 -11.61
N PHE A 64 24.20 48.96 -11.24
CA PHE A 64 23.59 49.03 -9.90
C PHE A 64 23.03 47.68 -9.42
N LEU A 65 22.57 46.83 -10.35
CA LEU A 65 22.08 45.47 -10.11
C LEU A 65 23.13 44.48 -9.58
N LEU A 66 24.43 44.75 -9.78
CA LEU A 66 25.54 43.93 -9.31
C LEU A 66 26.23 44.51 -8.06
N HIS A 67 25.63 45.52 -7.42
CA HIS A 67 26.20 46.05 -6.18
C HIS A 67 26.17 44.97 -5.07
N PRO A 68 27.28 44.72 -4.36
CA PRO A 68 27.35 43.66 -3.34
C PRO A 68 26.28 43.78 -2.26
N ILE A 69 25.93 45.00 -1.86
CA ILE A 69 24.84 45.26 -0.89
C ILE A 69 23.49 44.79 -1.43
N LEU A 70 23.17 45.09 -2.69
CA LEU A 70 21.91 44.68 -3.30
C LEU A 70 21.85 43.16 -3.46
N LEU A 71 22.96 42.53 -3.88
CA LEU A 71 23.09 41.08 -3.98
C LEU A 71 22.93 40.40 -2.61
N ASN A 72 23.59 40.91 -1.56
CA ASN A 72 23.44 40.37 -0.21
C ASN A 72 22.01 40.57 0.34
N PHE A 73 21.40 41.73 0.07
CA PHE A 73 20.00 41.97 0.43
C PHE A 73 19.05 40.99 -0.26
N MET A 74 19.24 40.77 -1.57
CA MET A 74 18.42 39.81 -2.33
C MET A 74 18.70 38.35 -1.95
N CYS A 75 19.94 37.98 -1.61
CA CYS A 75 20.30 36.62 -1.23
C CYS A 75 19.93 36.27 0.22
N PHE A 76 19.92 37.21 1.15
CA PHE A 76 19.74 36.90 2.57
C PHE A 76 18.55 37.62 3.20
N ALA A 77 18.40 38.93 2.97
CA ALA A 77 17.34 39.71 3.62
C ALA A 77 15.95 39.37 3.05
N MET A 78 15.84 39.19 1.73
CA MET A 78 14.57 38.79 1.10
C MET A 78 14.13 37.39 1.53
N PRO A 79 14.94 36.31 1.45
CA PRO A 79 14.58 34.99 1.97
C PRO A 79 14.21 35.00 3.45
N ALA A 80 14.91 35.78 4.27
CA ALA A 80 14.56 35.92 5.68
C ALA A 80 13.17 36.58 5.86
N LEU A 81 12.89 37.67 5.13
CA LEU A 81 11.59 38.34 5.14
C LEU A 81 10.47 37.42 4.64
N LEU A 82 10.73 36.64 3.60
CA LEU A 82 9.83 35.61 3.07
C LEU A 82 9.51 34.56 4.14
N THR A 83 10.55 34.02 4.76
CA THR A 83 10.44 33.00 5.80
C THR A 83 9.63 33.52 6.97
N ILE A 84 9.88 34.75 7.43
CA ILE A 84 9.13 35.38 8.53
C ILE A 84 7.67 35.62 8.14
N THR A 85 7.41 36.20 6.96
CA THR A 85 6.04 36.48 6.51
C THR A 85 5.23 35.20 6.37
N GLN A 86 5.83 34.16 5.78
CA GLN A 86 5.19 32.86 5.60
C GLN A 86 5.00 32.15 6.94
N LEU A 87 5.95 32.25 7.88
CA LEU A 87 5.82 31.71 9.22
C LEU A 87 4.65 32.36 9.98
N ILE A 88 4.54 33.69 9.94
CA ILE A 88 3.45 34.43 10.59
C ILE A 88 2.10 34.06 9.98
N THR A 89 1.99 34.12 8.65
CA THR A 89 0.72 33.83 7.96
C THR A 89 0.29 32.37 8.10
N ALA A 90 1.23 31.42 8.05
CA ALA A 90 0.96 30.01 8.34
C ALA A 90 0.53 29.80 9.80
N SER A 91 1.19 30.44 10.76
CA SER A 91 0.83 30.34 12.18
C SER A 91 -0.56 30.90 12.47
N LEU A 92 -0.93 32.03 11.86
CA LEU A 92 -2.27 32.60 11.98
C LEU A 92 -3.34 31.70 11.35
N SER A 93 -3.07 31.15 10.16
CA SER A 93 -3.95 30.16 9.52
C SER A 93 -4.13 28.91 10.37
N GLN A 94 -3.05 28.43 11.00
CA GLN A 94 -3.09 27.29 11.90
C GLN A 94 -3.91 27.57 13.16
N ALA A 95 -3.70 28.72 13.81
CA ALA A 95 -4.43 29.07 15.02
C ALA A 95 -5.94 29.15 14.76
N ALA A 96 -6.35 29.79 13.66
CA ALA A 96 -7.75 29.89 13.27
C ALA A 96 -8.37 28.51 12.97
N TRP A 97 -7.64 27.64 12.27
CA TRP A 97 -8.09 26.27 11.99
C TRP A 97 -8.18 25.41 13.26
N SER A 98 -7.17 25.46 14.13
CA SER A 98 -7.16 24.72 15.40
C SER A 98 -8.35 25.11 16.26
N LYS A 99 -8.73 26.39 16.28
CA LYS A 99 -9.93 26.87 16.98
C LYS A 99 -11.20 26.24 16.39
N ALA A 100 -11.34 26.23 15.06
CA ALA A 100 -12.50 25.63 14.39
C ALA A 100 -12.60 24.12 14.67
N VAL A 101 -11.48 23.38 14.62
CA VAL A 101 -11.45 21.94 14.89
C VAL A 101 -11.78 21.62 16.34
N ASN A 102 -11.25 22.39 17.31
CA ASN A 102 -11.59 22.17 18.72
C ASN A 102 -13.08 22.40 18.97
N LEU A 103 -13.64 23.50 18.45
CA LEU A 103 -15.09 23.77 18.52
C LEU A 103 -15.92 22.66 17.86
N GLN A 104 -15.43 22.06 16.78
CA GLN A 104 -16.11 20.94 16.13
C GLN A 104 -16.17 19.71 17.03
N PHE A 105 -15.06 19.38 17.72
CA PHE A 105 -15.02 18.25 18.64
C PHE A 105 -15.90 18.49 19.87
N ASP A 106 -15.84 19.69 20.46
CA ASP A 106 -16.73 20.09 21.57
C ASP A 106 -18.20 19.94 21.17
N LEU A 107 -18.58 20.47 20.00
CA LEU A 107 -19.96 20.37 19.48
C LEU A 107 -20.42 18.94 19.23
N ILE A 108 -19.53 18.06 18.73
CA ILE A 108 -19.85 16.64 18.50
C ILE A 108 -20.09 15.92 19.82
N GLU A 109 -19.29 16.20 20.84
CA GLU A 109 -19.41 15.62 22.18
C GLU A 109 -20.72 16.03 22.86
N ASP A 110 -21.10 17.31 22.75
CA ASP A 110 -22.36 17.81 23.27
C ASP A 110 -23.57 17.26 22.49
N LEU A 111 -23.49 17.17 21.16
CA LEU A 111 -24.52 16.54 20.33
C LEU A 111 -24.69 15.06 20.66
N TRP A 112 -23.59 14.35 20.94
CA TRP A 112 -23.64 12.95 21.37
C TRP A 112 -24.35 12.81 22.72
N THR A 113 -24.06 13.71 23.65
CA THR A 113 -24.72 13.77 24.96
C THR A 113 -26.21 14.05 24.83
N LEU A 114 -26.60 15.03 24.00
CA LEU A 114 -28.02 15.33 23.70
C LEU A 114 -28.72 14.13 23.06
N SER A 115 -28.07 13.44 22.11
CA SER A 115 -28.60 12.24 21.48
C SER A 115 -28.81 11.11 22.50
N GLY A 116 -27.88 10.94 23.45
CA GLY A 116 -28.00 9.97 24.52
C GLY A 116 -29.18 10.28 25.45
N GLN A 117 -29.36 11.54 25.85
CA GLN A 117 -30.50 11.99 26.65
C GLN A 117 -31.82 11.76 25.91
N TRP A 118 -31.89 12.14 24.63
CA TRP A 118 -33.09 11.95 23.82
C TRP A 118 -33.49 10.47 23.72
N LEU A 119 -32.54 9.58 23.49
CA LEU A 119 -32.79 8.14 23.44
C LEU A 119 -33.22 7.57 24.79
N ALA A 120 -32.57 8.01 25.89
CA ALA A 120 -32.88 7.53 27.24
C ALA A 120 -34.30 7.93 27.71
N THR A 121 -34.83 9.04 27.21
CA THR A 121 -36.14 9.56 27.61
C THR A 121 -37.23 9.32 26.57
N ASN A 122 -36.97 8.47 25.57
CA ASN A 122 -37.88 8.24 24.43
C ASN A 122 -38.34 9.54 23.74
N GLY A 123 -37.49 10.58 23.75
CA GLY A 123 -37.75 11.88 23.17
C GLY A 123 -38.59 12.83 24.01
N GLU A 124 -38.84 12.54 25.28
CA GLU A 124 -39.67 13.38 26.14
C GLU A 124 -38.91 14.55 26.77
N THR A 125 -37.65 14.35 27.16
CA THR A 125 -36.87 15.39 27.85
C THR A 125 -35.41 15.41 27.41
N VAL A 126 -34.91 16.62 27.16
CA VAL A 126 -33.51 16.92 26.86
C VAL A 126 -33.16 18.19 27.60
N ASP A 127 -31.92 18.27 28.10
CA ASP A 127 -31.45 19.46 28.80
C ASP A 127 -31.56 20.71 27.90
N PRO A 128 -32.45 21.67 28.25
CA PRO A 128 -32.65 22.86 27.44
C PRO A 128 -31.40 23.75 27.41
N SER A 129 -30.59 23.72 28.46
CA SER A 129 -29.36 24.52 28.55
C SER A 129 -28.29 24.01 27.59
N LEU A 130 -28.05 22.68 27.58
CA LEU A 130 -27.14 22.04 26.65
C LEU A 130 -27.61 22.19 25.19
N ARG A 131 -28.92 22.08 24.94
CA ARG A 131 -29.48 22.34 23.60
C ARG A 131 -29.21 23.77 23.13
N GLN A 132 -29.37 24.76 24.01
CA GLN A 132 -29.07 26.15 23.70
C GLN A 132 -27.56 26.36 23.49
N GLN A 133 -26.72 25.74 24.31
CA GLN A 133 -25.26 25.75 24.17
C GLN A 133 -24.84 25.20 22.80
N VAL A 134 -25.31 24.01 22.42
CA VAL A 134 -25.05 23.42 21.09
C VAL A 134 -25.47 24.33 19.94
N SER A 135 -26.59 25.06 20.08
CA SER A 135 -27.00 26.03 19.08
C SER A 135 -26.05 27.22 18.99
N VAL A 136 -25.54 27.73 20.12
CA VAL A 136 -24.59 28.85 20.16
C VAL A 136 -23.21 28.41 19.65
N GLU A 137 -22.75 27.24 20.06
CA GLU A 137 -21.51 26.63 19.59
C GLU A 137 -21.55 26.32 18.11
N GLY A 138 -22.69 25.86 17.58
CA GLY A 138 -22.89 25.68 16.14
C GLY A 138 -22.68 26.98 15.36
N ASN A 139 -23.25 28.09 15.80
CA ASN A 139 -23.02 29.40 15.18
C ASN A 139 -21.56 29.85 15.30
N THR A 140 -20.94 29.61 16.47
CA THR A 140 -19.54 29.94 16.73
C THR A 140 -18.59 29.13 15.84
N LEU A 141 -18.91 27.85 15.60
CA LEU A 141 -18.18 26.96 14.73
C LEU A 141 -18.22 27.44 13.28
N ILE A 142 -19.39 27.85 12.78
CA ILE A 142 -19.51 28.42 11.43
C ILE A 142 -18.65 29.68 11.29
N SER A 143 -18.69 30.57 12.28
CA SER A 143 -17.84 31.77 12.32
C SER A 143 -16.35 31.41 12.31
N ALA A 144 -15.93 30.45 13.15
CA ALA A 144 -14.55 29.98 13.20
C ALA A 144 -14.10 29.34 11.88
N PHE A 145 -14.97 28.64 11.16
CA PHE A 145 -14.66 28.13 9.82
C PHE A 145 -14.46 29.27 8.81
N VAL A 146 -15.30 30.31 8.83
CA VAL A 146 -15.13 31.50 7.97
C VAL A 146 -13.79 32.20 8.27
N ASP A 147 -13.45 32.39 9.54
CA ASP A 147 -12.17 32.96 9.96
C ASP A 147 -10.98 32.11 9.48
N SER A 148 -11.08 30.79 9.64
CA SER A 148 -10.03 29.86 9.19
C SER A 148 -9.82 29.89 7.67
N ARG A 149 -10.90 30.01 6.89
CA ARG A 149 -10.84 30.16 5.43
C ARG A 149 -10.20 31.49 5.05
N SER A 150 -10.60 32.57 5.70
CA SER A 150 -10.02 33.90 5.47
C SER A 150 -8.51 33.91 5.77
N ALA A 151 -8.09 33.30 6.88
CA ALA A 151 -6.67 33.19 7.22
C ALA A 151 -5.89 32.32 6.22
N PHE A 152 -6.48 31.21 5.75
CA PHE A 152 -5.90 30.38 4.70
C PHE A 152 -5.74 31.13 3.37
N VAL A 153 -6.77 31.88 2.95
CA VAL A 153 -6.73 32.69 1.73
C VAL A 153 -5.64 33.75 1.81
N ARG A 154 -5.47 34.41 2.96
CA ARG A 154 -4.35 35.36 3.17
C ARG A 154 -2.98 34.69 3.02
N ASN A 155 -2.82 33.51 3.58
CA ASN A 155 -1.59 32.72 3.45
C ASN A 155 -1.33 32.30 1.99
N ALA A 156 -2.36 31.87 1.27
CA ALA A 156 -2.27 31.50 -0.14
C ALA A 156 -1.95 32.71 -1.05
N TRP A 157 -2.55 33.87 -0.81
CA TRP A 157 -2.22 35.11 -1.50
C TRP A 157 -0.79 35.59 -1.21
N ALA A 158 -0.33 35.48 0.04
CA ALA A 158 1.05 35.78 0.39
C ALA A 158 2.01 34.89 -0.41
N ALA A 159 1.78 33.58 -0.42
CA ALA A 159 2.55 32.65 -1.23
C ALA A 159 2.51 33.01 -2.73
N ALA A 160 1.33 33.26 -3.31
CA ALA A 160 1.17 33.65 -4.70
C ALA A 160 1.94 34.93 -5.05
N ALA A 161 1.82 35.96 -4.22
CA ALA A 161 2.53 37.23 -4.39
C ALA A 161 4.05 37.02 -4.37
N TRP A 162 4.54 36.10 -3.55
CA TRP A 162 5.95 35.76 -3.49
C TRP A 162 6.43 35.02 -4.73
N TYR A 163 5.75 33.97 -5.18
CA TYR A 163 6.11 33.29 -6.44
C TYR A 163 6.06 34.26 -7.64
N PHE A 164 5.10 35.20 -7.63
CA PHE A 164 4.99 36.24 -8.65
C PHE A 164 6.18 37.22 -8.58
N LEU A 165 6.59 37.62 -7.38
CA LEU A 165 7.78 38.46 -7.19
C LEU A 165 9.06 37.74 -7.65
N CYS A 166 9.22 36.44 -7.32
CA CYS A 166 10.32 35.60 -7.82
C CYS A 166 10.38 35.68 -9.34
N MET A 167 9.24 35.50 -9.99
CA MET A 167 9.13 35.50 -11.42
C MET A 167 9.48 36.87 -12.03
N LEU A 168 9.00 37.97 -11.45
CA LEU A 168 9.31 39.32 -11.91
C LEU A 168 10.79 39.67 -11.78
N LEU A 169 11.47 39.21 -10.73
CA LEU A 169 12.89 39.49 -10.50
C LEU A 169 13.81 38.53 -11.27
N PHE A 170 13.42 37.26 -11.39
CA PHE A 170 14.22 36.23 -12.03
C PHE A 170 14.18 36.32 -13.56
N SER A 171 13.03 36.62 -14.16
CA SER A 171 12.88 36.62 -15.62
C SER A 171 13.82 37.62 -16.32
N PRO A 172 13.91 38.90 -15.91
CA PRO A 172 14.83 39.85 -16.53
C PRO A 172 16.29 39.43 -16.34
N THR A 173 16.63 38.91 -15.16
CA THR A 173 17.98 38.50 -14.81
C THR A 173 18.42 37.27 -15.62
N ALA A 174 17.53 36.29 -15.78
CA ALA A 174 17.74 35.11 -16.61
C ALA A 174 17.89 35.49 -18.09
N ILE A 175 17.01 36.36 -18.61
CA ILE A 175 17.11 36.86 -19.99
C ILE A 175 18.45 37.58 -20.19
N TRP A 176 18.85 38.44 -19.26
CA TRP A 176 20.13 39.13 -19.31
C TRP A 176 21.32 38.15 -19.30
N LEU A 177 21.29 37.12 -18.44
CA LEU A 177 22.32 36.09 -18.38
C LEU A 177 22.39 35.27 -19.68
N LEU A 178 21.25 34.95 -20.28
CA LEU A 178 21.19 34.30 -21.59
C LEU A 178 21.75 35.20 -22.69
N VAL A 179 21.41 36.48 -22.72
CA VAL A 179 21.95 37.44 -23.69
C VAL A 179 23.46 37.59 -23.55
N THR A 180 23.98 37.67 -22.32
CA THR A 180 25.42 37.78 -22.06
C THR A 180 26.18 36.51 -22.45
N LEU A 181 25.65 35.32 -22.14
CA LEU A 181 26.21 34.05 -22.60
C LEU A 181 26.20 33.93 -24.14
N LYS A 182 25.12 34.36 -24.79
CA LYS A 182 25.00 34.39 -26.25
C LYS A 182 26.04 35.32 -26.88
N ARG A 183 26.23 36.52 -26.31
CA ARG A 183 27.26 37.49 -26.76
C ARG A 183 28.67 36.92 -26.58
N ALA A 184 28.96 36.32 -25.42
CA ALA A 184 30.26 35.68 -25.17
C ALA A 184 30.55 34.55 -26.17
N ALA A 185 29.54 33.73 -26.48
CA ALA A 185 29.66 32.70 -27.51
C ALA A 185 29.86 33.26 -28.93
N GLY A 186 29.24 34.41 -29.22
CA GLY A 186 29.42 35.13 -30.48
C GLY A 186 30.84 35.68 -30.66
N HIS A 187 31.41 36.30 -29.61
CA HIS A 187 32.79 36.81 -29.64
C HIS A 187 33.82 35.70 -29.89
N LEU A 188 33.67 34.55 -29.23
CA LEU A 188 34.53 33.38 -29.48
C LEU A 188 34.41 32.87 -30.93
N ALA A 189 33.23 32.97 -31.55
CA ALA A 189 33.03 32.58 -32.94
C ALA A 189 33.64 33.57 -33.95
N GLN A 190 33.71 34.86 -33.60
CA GLN A 190 34.34 35.88 -34.43
C GLN A 190 35.87 35.80 -34.36
N SER A 191 36.46 35.63 -33.17
CA SER A 191 37.92 35.52 -33.01
C SER A 191 38.52 34.33 -33.76
N SER A 192 37.78 33.23 -33.93
CA SER A 192 38.24 32.08 -34.73
C SER A 192 38.30 32.36 -36.23
N ARG A 193 37.56 33.35 -36.74
CA ARG A 193 37.52 33.68 -38.18
C ARG A 193 38.63 34.63 -38.60
N SER A 194 39.05 35.52 -37.70
CA SER A 194 40.07 36.55 -37.99
C SER A 194 41.49 35.99 -38.07
N GLY A 195 41.79 34.88 -37.39
CA GLY A 195 43.13 34.27 -37.38
C GLY A 195 43.48 33.43 -38.61
N SER A 196 42.53 33.13 -39.51
CA SER A 196 42.75 32.24 -40.65
C SER A 196 43.16 32.97 -41.95
N THR A 197 43.05 34.29 -42.00
CA THR A 197 43.14 35.04 -43.27
C THR A 197 44.46 35.78 -43.48
N GLN A 198 45.45 35.62 -42.59
CA GLN A 198 46.68 36.42 -42.61
C GLN A 198 47.90 35.73 -43.24
N ASN A 199 47.73 34.61 -43.97
CA ASN A 199 48.85 33.86 -44.57
C ASN A 199 48.80 33.71 -46.11
N HIS A 200 48.20 34.66 -46.85
CA HIS A 200 48.38 34.71 -48.30
C HIS A 200 48.49 36.13 -48.83
N ARG A 201 49.73 36.63 -48.89
CA ARG A 201 50.32 37.64 -49.81
C ARG A 201 51.73 37.90 -49.23
N SER A 202 52.86 37.66 -49.90
CA SER A 202 53.16 37.81 -51.32
C SER A 202 54.40 36.96 -51.65
N LEU A 203 54.32 36.07 -52.64
CA LEU A 203 55.50 35.67 -53.41
C LEU A 203 55.75 36.76 -54.45
N GLY A 204 56.83 37.52 -54.27
CA GLY A 204 57.51 38.19 -55.38
C GLY A 204 58.61 37.27 -55.91
N PRO A 205 58.88 37.25 -57.23
CA PRO A 205 60.04 36.56 -57.76
C PRO A 205 61.25 37.47 -57.57
N ASP A 206 62.32 36.99 -56.95
CA ASP A 206 63.70 37.26 -57.38
C ASP A 206 64.74 36.56 -56.51
N ALA A 207 65.87 36.30 -57.17
CA ALA A 207 66.92 35.35 -56.86
C ALA A 207 67.73 35.62 -55.58
N GLY A 208 68.30 34.56 -55.01
CA GLY A 208 69.31 34.66 -53.96
C GLY A 208 69.49 33.37 -53.18
N SER A 209 70.31 32.47 -53.70
CA SER A 209 70.75 31.23 -53.06
C SER A 209 71.49 31.49 -51.73
N PHE A 210 71.00 30.92 -50.63
CA PHE A 210 71.79 30.61 -49.43
C PHE A 210 71.27 29.31 -48.77
N PRO A 211 72.15 28.35 -48.42
CA PRO A 211 71.75 27.13 -47.73
C PRO A 211 71.83 27.35 -46.22
N GLN A 212 70.70 27.43 -45.52
CA GLN A 212 70.69 27.52 -44.06
C GLN A 212 69.78 26.47 -43.41
N ARG A 213 70.47 25.43 -42.94
CA ARG A 213 70.27 24.70 -41.67
C ARG A 213 68.84 24.24 -41.32
N VAL A 214 68.60 22.97 -41.62
CA VAL A 214 67.48 22.16 -41.10
C VAL A 214 67.52 22.12 -39.57
N GLY A 215 66.61 22.86 -38.92
CA GLY A 215 66.21 22.67 -37.54
C GLY A 215 64.95 21.79 -37.45
N PRO A 216 64.75 21.04 -36.34
CA PRO A 216 63.65 20.09 -36.24
C PRO A 216 62.29 20.81 -36.26
N PRO A 217 61.23 20.18 -36.81
CA PRO A 217 59.93 20.81 -36.92
C PRO A 217 59.37 21.10 -35.52
N VAL A 218 59.26 22.39 -35.18
CA VAL A 218 58.51 22.85 -34.00
C VAL A 218 57.05 22.55 -34.25
N THR A 219 56.55 21.50 -33.60
CA THR A 219 55.16 21.05 -33.63
C THR A 219 54.26 22.19 -33.14
N GLN A 220 53.59 22.88 -34.07
CA GLN A 220 52.63 23.92 -33.70
C GLN A 220 51.50 23.29 -32.85
N PRO A 221 51.22 23.83 -31.66
CA PRO A 221 50.35 23.19 -30.68
C PRO A 221 48.88 23.21 -31.11
N ASN A 222 48.14 22.19 -30.68
CA ASN A 222 46.71 21.87 -30.88
C ASN A 222 45.67 22.95 -30.47
N THR A 223 45.99 24.24 -30.56
CA THR A 223 45.16 25.37 -30.10
C THR A 223 43.80 25.45 -30.77
N THR A 224 43.71 25.08 -32.06
CA THR A 224 42.45 25.02 -32.81
C THR A 224 41.49 23.96 -32.28
N ARG A 225 42.02 22.81 -31.82
CA ARG A 225 41.21 21.73 -31.25
C ARG A 225 40.61 22.13 -29.91
N GLU A 226 41.37 22.79 -29.04
CA GLU A 226 40.90 23.26 -27.73
C GLU A 226 39.86 24.38 -27.85
N GLN A 227 40.03 25.32 -28.77
CA GLN A 227 39.00 26.35 -29.03
C GLN A 227 37.67 25.75 -29.52
N SER A 228 37.73 24.71 -30.36
CA SER A 228 36.52 24.01 -30.83
C SER A 228 35.77 23.31 -29.69
N LYS A 229 36.50 22.73 -28.72
CA LYS A 229 35.93 22.09 -27.51
C LYS A 229 35.28 23.14 -26.60
N GLN A 230 35.95 24.26 -26.36
CA GLN A 230 35.42 25.36 -25.55
C GLN A 230 34.13 25.95 -26.15
N LYS A 231 34.05 26.13 -27.48
CA LYS A 231 32.84 26.61 -28.16
C LYS A 231 31.66 25.64 -27.99
N LYS A 232 31.90 24.33 -28.12
CA LYS A 232 30.88 23.29 -27.88
C LYS A 232 30.46 23.25 -26.41
N ALA A 233 31.39 23.42 -25.47
CA ALA A 233 31.07 23.49 -24.04
C ALA A 233 30.19 24.71 -23.72
N LEU A 234 30.53 25.89 -24.22
CA LEU A 234 29.77 27.12 -23.96
C LEU A 234 28.37 27.08 -24.59
N ARG A 235 28.23 26.59 -25.83
CA ARG A 235 26.90 26.44 -26.47
C ARG A 235 26.03 25.46 -25.69
N ARG A 236 26.62 24.41 -25.11
CA ARG A 236 25.89 23.46 -24.28
C ARG A 236 25.48 24.07 -22.95
N ALA A 237 26.38 24.76 -22.25
CA ALA A 237 26.07 25.49 -21.03
C ALA A 237 24.94 26.49 -21.25
N TYR A 238 24.95 27.23 -22.36
CA TYR A 238 23.88 28.14 -22.75
C TYR A 238 22.53 27.43 -22.93
N VAL A 239 22.49 26.32 -23.67
CA VAL A 239 21.23 25.57 -23.91
C VAL A 239 20.71 24.96 -22.60
N THR A 240 21.57 24.39 -21.77
CA THR A 240 21.19 23.82 -20.48
C THR A 240 20.62 24.89 -19.55
N ALA A 241 21.31 26.03 -19.43
CA ALA A 241 20.82 27.16 -18.65
C ALA A 241 19.48 27.69 -19.18
N ALA A 242 19.35 27.86 -20.50
CA ALA A 242 18.10 28.31 -21.12
C ALA A 242 16.92 27.38 -20.82
N LEU A 243 17.13 26.07 -20.92
CA LEU A 243 16.09 25.08 -20.67
C LEU A 243 15.68 25.08 -19.19
N GLN A 244 16.65 25.18 -18.28
CA GLN A 244 16.41 25.31 -16.85
C GLN A 244 15.61 26.57 -16.54
N PHE A 245 15.98 27.72 -17.12
CA PHE A 245 15.24 28.98 -16.91
C PHE A 245 13.80 28.93 -17.43
N ILE A 246 13.58 28.40 -18.64
CA ILE A 246 12.24 28.27 -19.22
C ILE A 246 11.37 27.40 -18.32
N ALA A 247 11.92 26.29 -17.85
CA ALA A 247 11.15 25.40 -17.02
C ALA A 247 10.88 25.95 -15.62
N THR A 248 11.88 26.56 -14.96
CA THR A 248 11.64 27.26 -13.69
C THR A 248 10.59 28.35 -13.85
N PHE A 249 10.59 29.09 -14.97
CA PHE A 249 9.57 30.09 -15.26
C PHE A 249 8.17 29.46 -15.41
N VAL A 250 8.03 28.37 -16.17
CA VAL A 250 6.75 27.65 -16.33
C VAL A 250 6.27 27.10 -14.97
N CYS A 251 7.18 26.53 -14.18
CA CYS A 251 6.89 26.06 -12.82
C CYS A 251 6.37 27.18 -11.92
N LEU A 252 7.04 28.34 -11.90
CA LEU A 252 6.60 29.52 -11.14
C LEU A 252 5.23 30.03 -11.61
N MET A 253 5.01 30.07 -12.92
CA MET A 253 3.72 30.44 -13.52
C MET A 253 2.58 29.53 -13.08
N VAL A 254 2.80 28.21 -13.12
CA VAL A 254 1.82 27.22 -12.67
C VAL A 254 1.59 27.33 -11.16
N ALA A 255 2.64 27.53 -10.36
CA ALA A 255 2.52 27.74 -8.92
C ALA A 255 1.67 28.98 -8.60
N VAL A 256 1.99 30.14 -9.18
CA VAL A 256 1.21 31.37 -9.02
C VAL A 256 -0.25 31.15 -9.43
N GLY A 257 -0.49 30.57 -10.61
CA GLY A 257 -1.84 30.29 -11.10
C GLY A 257 -2.62 29.37 -10.17
N SER A 258 -1.95 28.37 -9.59
CA SER A 258 -2.57 27.42 -8.65
C SER A 258 -2.94 28.09 -7.33
N PHE A 259 -2.05 28.88 -6.73
CA PHE A 259 -2.35 29.58 -5.48
C PHE A 259 -3.43 30.64 -5.66
N ILE A 260 -3.41 31.37 -6.79
CA ILE A 260 -4.48 32.32 -7.12
C ILE A 260 -5.81 31.58 -7.31
N TRP A 261 -5.82 30.47 -8.05
CA TRP A 261 -7.04 29.69 -8.27
C TRP A 261 -7.61 29.16 -6.94
N VAL A 262 -6.77 28.56 -6.09
CA VAL A 262 -7.16 28.08 -4.76
C VAL A 262 -7.70 29.21 -3.89
N SER A 263 -7.13 30.41 -3.99
CA SER A 263 -7.58 31.58 -3.22
C SER A 263 -8.92 32.12 -3.69
N ILE A 264 -9.20 32.09 -5.00
CA ILE A 264 -10.46 32.57 -5.59
C ILE A 264 -11.58 31.57 -5.39
N ASP A 265 -11.31 30.28 -5.57
CA ASP A 265 -12.32 29.20 -5.59
C ASP A 265 -12.24 28.32 -4.32
N ILE A 266 -11.92 28.93 -3.18
CA ILE A 266 -11.66 28.19 -1.93
C ILE A 266 -12.88 27.37 -1.49
N ASP A 267 -14.09 27.86 -1.72
CA ASP A 267 -15.32 27.14 -1.33
C ASP A 267 -15.48 25.86 -2.14
N ARG A 268 -15.23 25.90 -3.45
CA ARG A 268 -15.28 24.70 -4.30
C ARG A 268 -14.12 23.77 -4.02
N VAL A 269 -12.92 24.30 -3.82
CA VAL A 269 -11.72 23.51 -3.49
C VAL A 269 -11.85 22.84 -2.13
N ALA A 270 -12.51 23.47 -1.15
CA ALA A 270 -12.73 22.90 0.17
C ALA A 270 -13.86 21.87 0.20
N THR A 271 -14.92 22.06 -0.61
CA THR A 271 -16.10 21.17 -0.61
C THR A 271 -15.98 20.02 -1.61
N ASN A 272 -15.22 20.18 -2.69
CA ASN A 272 -15.06 19.16 -3.72
C ASN A 272 -13.70 18.44 -3.57
N PRO A 273 -13.69 17.15 -3.17
CA PRO A 273 -12.45 16.41 -2.95
C PRO A 273 -11.62 16.24 -4.23
N VAL A 274 -12.24 16.26 -5.42
CA VAL A 274 -11.54 16.19 -6.71
C VAL A 274 -10.86 17.52 -7.01
N ALA A 275 -11.55 18.65 -6.82
CA ALA A 275 -10.94 19.97 -7.00
C ALA A 275 -9.78 20.17 -6.01
N HIS A 276 -9.93 19.70 -4.78
CA HIS A 276 -8.88 19.65 -3.77
C HIS A 276 -7.66 18.83 -4.24
N ALA A 277 -7.89 17.60 -4.69
CA ALA A 277 -6.84 16.72 -5.19
C ALA A 277 -6.12 17.31 -6.41
N VAL A 278 -6.86 17.94 -7.32
CA VAL A 278 -6.28 18.61 -8.50
C VAL A 278 -5.43 19.81 -8.08
N ALA A 279 -5.91 20.65 -7.16
CA ALA A 279 -5.12 21.77 -6.64
C ALA A 279 -3.78 21.31 -6.05
N ILE A 280 -3.80 20.22 -5.27
CA ILE A 280 -2.61 19.57 -4.71
C ILE A 280 -1.69 19.04 -5.81
N LEU A 281 -2.23 18.29 -6.78
CA LEU A 281 -1.42 17.71 -7.85
C LEU A 281 -0.76 18.81 -8.68
N ILE A 282 -1.48 19.89 -8.98
CA ILE A 282 -0.93 20.99 -9.77
C ILE A 282 0.14 21.75 -8.96
N SER A 283 -0.04 21.97 -7.66
CA SER A 283 0.95 22.70 -6.84
C SER A 283 2.19 21.86 -6.50
N ASP A 284 2.01 20.61 -6.10
CA ASP A 284 3.03 19.78 -5.44
C ASP A 284 3.78 18.90 -6.46
N TRP A 285 3.05 18.29 -7.40
CA TRP A 285 3.66 17.38 -8.37
C TRP A 285 4.32 18.11 -9.52
N ILE A 286 3.73 19.19 -10.03
CA ILE A 286 4.33 19.89 -11.17
C ILE A 286 5.69 20.45 -10.76
N LEU A 287 5.84 21.04 -9.58
CA LEU A 287 7.12 21.56 -9.11
C LEU A 287 8.15 20.43 -8.88
N ALA A 288 7.79 19.40 -8.11
CA ALA A 288 8.72 18.32 -7.76
C ALA A 288 9.08 17.43 -8.96
N VAL A 289 8.10 17.00 -9.75
CA VAL A 289 8.30 16.08 -10.88
C VAL A 289 8.95 16.79 -12.05
N VAL A 290 8.47 17.98 -12.45
CA VAL A 290 9.10 18.72 -13.56
C VAL A 290 10.50 19.16 -13.15
N GLY A 291 10.68 19.68 -11.93
CA GLY A 291 12.00 20.04 -11.40
C GLY A 291 12.97 18.87 -11.38
N THR A 292 12.54 17.70 -10.92
CA THR A 292 13.37 16.50 -10.86
C THR A 292 13.66 15.93 -12.23
N ILE A 293 12.68 15.86 -13.14
CA ILE A 293 12.89 15.43 -14.53
C ILE A 293 13.93 16.30 -15.21
N ILE A 294 13.84 17.62 -15.03
CA ILE A 294 14.80 18.55 -15.64
C ILE A 294 16.18 18.39 -15.02
N ASN A 295 16.27 18.28 -13.70
CA ASN A 295 17.55 18.02 -13.03
C ASN A 295 18.18 16.70 -13.49
N ILE A 296 17.39 15.64 -13.65
CA ILE A 296 17.84 14.35 -14.21
C ILE A 296 18.31 14.53 -15.65
N LEU A 297 17.55 15.24 -16.50
CA LEU A 297 17.95 15.51 -17.89
C LEU A 297 19.24 16.34 -17.95
N ILE A 298 19.46 17.26 -17.02
CA ILE A 298 20.70 18.02 -16.87
C ILE A 298 21.84 17.06 -16.49
N ILE A 299 21.65 16.21 -15.48
CA ILE A 299 22.65 15.25 -15.01
C ILE A 299 23.02 14.24 -16.11
N ILE A 300 22.05 13.58 -16.76
CA ILE A 300 22.29 12.63 -17.85
C ILE A 300 23.08 13.29 -18.98
N ARG A 301 22.74 14.54 -19.31
CA ARG A 301 23.45 15.31 -20.33
C ARG A 301 24.88 15.66 -19.92
N MET A 302 25.15 15.83 -18.61
CA MET A 302 26.50 16.05 -18.10
C MET A 302 27.30 14.73 -17.99
N SER A 303 26.69 13.63 -17.56
CA SER A 303 27.35 12.33 -17.36
C SER A 303 27.68 11.59 -18.66
N SER A 304 26.82 11.64 -19.69
CA SER A 304 27.09 11.03 -21.00
C SER A 304 28.35 11.55 -21.71
N GLN A 305 28.94 12.64 -21.21
CA GLN A 305 30.20 13.18 -21.70
C GLN A 305 31.44 12.53 -21.07
N VAL A 306 31.35 12.07 -19.82
CA VAL A 306 32.48 11.43 -19.13
C VAL A 306 32.83 10.11 -19.82
N GLU A 307 31.81 9.37 -20.26
CA GLU A 307 31.96 8.12 -20.99
C GLU A 307 32.49 8.33 -22.43
N ALA A 308 32.01 9.36 -23.13
CA ALA A 308 32.49 9.68 -24.48
C ALA A 308 33.92 10.26 -24.51
N ALA A 309 34.39 10.84 -23.40
CA ALA A 309 35.77 11.30 -23.26
C ALA A 309 36.72 10.15 -22.87
N GLY A 310 36.25 9.17 -22.09
CA GLY A 310 37.03 7.99 -21.69
C GLY A 310 37.28 7.00 -22.82
N SER A 311 36.30 6.78 -23.71
CA SER A 311 36.39 5.77 -24.77
C SER A 311 37.39 6.10 -25.89
N HIS A 312 37.83 7.36 -26.01
CA HIS A 312 38.80 7.76 -27.03
C HIS A 312 40.27 7.74 -26.57
N GLN A 313 40.53 7.52 -25.28
CA GLN A 313 41.90 7.52 -24.73
C GLN A 313 42.44 6.09 -24.51
N GLU A 314 41.58 5.07 -24.54
CA GLU A 314 41.97 3.68 -24.28
C GLU A 314 42.56 2.94 -25.49
N SER A 315 42.37 3.43 -26.74
CA SER A 315 42.98 2.80 -27.92
C SER A 315 44.41 3.26 -28.26
N GLN A 316 44.93 4.31 -27.60
CA GLN A 316 46.31 4.74 -27.79
C GLN A 316 47.30 4.14 -26.78
N HIS A 317 46.84 3.60 -25.65
CA HIS A 317 47.73 2.99 -24.65
C HIS A 317 47.97 1.48 -24.83
N THR A 318 47.19 0.78 -25.66
CA THR A 318 47.39 -0.65 -25.93
C THR A 318 48.51 -0.95 -26.95
N ARG A 319 49.16 0.07 -27.55
CA ARG A 319 50.23 -0.11 -28.54
C ARG A 319 51.65 0.18 -28.05
N LEU A 320 51.85 0.57 -26.78
CA LEU A 320 53.17 0.89 -26.22
C LEU A 320 53.57 0.04 -25.00
N ARG A 321 52.93 -1.12 -24.79
CA ARG A 321 53.24 -2.01 -23.66
C ARG A 321 53.81 -3.38 -24.04
N SER A 322 54.33 -3.57 -25.26
CA SER A 322 54.91 -4.86 -25.70
C SER A 322 56.44 -4.90 -25.81
N LEU A 323 57.18 -3.98 -25.19
CA LEU A 323 58.65 -4.07 -25.12
C LEU A 323 59.15 -3.60 -23.75
N SER A 324 59.16 -4.51 -22.78
CA SER A 324 59.98 -4.42 -21.55
C SER A 324 60.01 -5.78 -20.87
N ASN A 325 60.95 -6.64 -21.32
CA ASN A 325 61.40 -7.88 -20.67
C ASN A 325 61.91 -7.56 -19.24
N ALA A 326 61.53 -8.32 -18.20
CA ALA A 326 62.07 -9.60 -17.70
C ALA A 326 63.26 -9.45 -16.72
N HIS A 327 63.21 -10.25 -15.64
CA HIS A 327 64.15 -10.45 -14.52
C HIS A 327 64.03 -9.39 -13.39
N THR A 328 63.82 -9.73 -12.11
CA THR A 328 64.49 -10.74 -11.28
C THR A 328 63.65 -11.08 -10.03
N MET A 329 63.63 -12.35 -9.62
CA MET A 329 63.11 -12.82 -8.33
C MET A 329 64.12 -12.61 -7.19
N MET A 330 63.67 -12.19 -5.99
CA MET A 330 63.90 -12.90 -4.71
C MET A 330 63.28 -12.18 -3.48
N ASN A 331 62.45 -12.96 -2.76
CA ASN A 331 62.37 -13.16 -1.30
C ASN A 331 62.07 -12.02 -0.27
N ARG A 332 60.89 -12.23 0.40
CA ARG A 332 60.59 -12.20 1.87
C ARG A 332 60.35 -10.84 2.60
N PRO A 333 59.71 -10.80 3.80
CA PRO A 333 58.56 -11.55 4.37
C PRO A 333 57.38 -10.65 4.85
N THR A 334 56.21 -11.31 4.94
CA THR A 334 55.03 -11.18 5.83
C THR A 334 54.94 -10.10 6.93
N SER A 335 53.85 -9.31 6.89
CA SER A 335 52.88 -9.14 8.00
C SER A 335 51.61 -8.38 7.58
N PRO A 336 50.47 -8.51 8.31
CA PRO A 336 49.12 -8.42 7.75
C PRO A 336 48.35 -7.17 8.20
N SER A 337 47.52 -6.61 7.31
CA SER A 337 46.20 -6.03 7.63
C SER A 337 45.64 -5.29 6.41
N HIS A 338 44.66 -5.88 5.72
CA HIS A 338 43.61 -5.06 5.11
C HIS A 338 42.37 -5.88 4.82
N SER A 339 41.24 -5.30 5.20
CA SER A 339 39.89 -5.82 5.18
C SER A 339 39.36 -5.96 3.75
N ASP A 340 38.88 -7.15 3.42
CA ASP A 340 38.13 -7.44 2.20
C ASP A 340 36.69 -6.93 2.33
N LEU A 341 36.30 -6.07 1.40
CA LEU A 341 34.93 -5.61 1.17
C LEU A 341 34.42 -6.42 -0.03
N GLU A 342 33.58 -7.42 0.25
CA GLU A 342 32.94 -8.25 -0.78
C GLU A 342 32.02 -7.40 -1.64
N ILE A 343 32.34 -7.33 -2.93
CA ILE A 343 31.49 -6.77 -3.98
C ILE A 343 30.52 -7.86 -4.42
N GLU A 344 29.27 -7.68 -4.04
CA GLU A 344 28.13 -8.54 -4.37
C GLU A 344 27.86 -8.51 -5.89
N LYS A 345 27.85 -9.69 -6.52
CA LYS A 345 27.52 -9.87 -7.94
C LYS A 345 25.99 -9.91 -8.12
N PRO A 346 25.41 -9.26 -9.14
CA PRO A 346 23.98 -9.31 -9.38
C PRO A 346 23.52 -10.65 -9.98
N ILE A 347 22.46 -11.20 -9.38
CA ILE A 347 21.74 -12.41 -9.80
C ILE A 347 20.92 -12.11 -11.07
N PRO A 348 20.92 -12.99 -12.09
CA PRO A 348 20.16 -12.77 -13.32
C PRO A 348 18.66 -13.08 -13.16
N LEU A 349 17.82 -12.11 -13.51
CA LEU A 349 16.36 -12.23 -13.63
C LEU A 349 15.98 -13.03 -14.89
N HIS A 350 15.46 -14.24 -14.71
CA HIS A 350 14.79 -15.01 -15.75
C HIS A 350 13.30 -14.60 -15.82
N THR A 351 12.90 -13.92 -16.91
CA THR A 351 11.50 -13.62 -17.19
C THR A 351 10.87 -14.76 -17.99
N ILE A 352 9.96 -15.52 -17.38
CA ILE A 352 9.16 -16.54 -18.09
C ILE A 352 7.90 -15.85 -18.63
N SER A 353 7.91 -15.54 -19.93
CA SER A 353 6.75 -15.12 -20.71
C SER A 353 6.01 -16.36 -21.18
N THR A 354 4.78 -16.59 -20.71
CA THR A 354 3.87 -17.58 -21.28
C THR A 354 2.90 -16.88 -22.23
N HIS A 355 3.33 -16.74 -23.49
CA HIS A 355 2.43 -16.56 -24.63
C HIS A 355 1.73 -17.90 -24.89
N GLN A 356 0.41 -17.95 -24.73
CA GLN A 356 -0.41 -18.98 -25.37
C GLN A 356 -1.34 -18.32 -26.38
N ASN A 357 -0.94 -18.43 -27.64
CA ASN A 357 -1.82 -18.33 -28.79
C ASN A 357 -2.71 -19.58 -28.78
N PHE A 358 -4.03 -19.39 -28.87
CA PHE A 358 -4.90 -20.44 -29.39
C PHE A 358 -5.80 -19.86 -30.48
N SER A 359 -5.70 -20.53 -31.62
CA SER A 359 -6.32 -20.29 -32.91
C SER A 359 -7.83 -20.50 -32.88
N ASP A 360 -8.50 -19.64 -33.64
CA ASP A 360 -9.87 -19.79 -34.08
C ASP A 360 -10.11 -21.11 -34.81
N LEU A 361 -11.22 -21.77 -34.50
CA LEU A 361 -11.89 -22.66 -35.44
C LEU A 361 -13.38 -22.69 -35.15
N GLU A 362 -14.12 -22.23 -36.16
CA GLU A 362 -15.56 -22.21 -36.30
C GLU A 362 -16.18 -23.61 -36.13
N PHE A 363 -17.32 -23.69 -35.45
CA PHE A 363 -18.42 -24.54 -35.91
C PHE A 363 -19.73 -24.02 -35.33
N GLY A 364 -20.59 -23.51 -36.22
CA GLY A 364 -21.95 -23.10 -35.90
C GLY A 364 -22.86 -24.29 -35.66
N SER A 365 -23.75 -24.17 -34.69
CA SER A 365 -25.03 -24.88 -34.71
C SER A 365 -26.07 -24.08 -33.94
N SER A 366 -27.08 -23.67 -34.68
CA SER A 366 -28.28 -22.98 -34.22
C SER A 366 -29.17 -23.99 -33.50
N TYR A 367 -29.56 -23.72 -32.25
CA TYR A 367 -30.61 -24.49 -31.59
C TYR A 367 -31.70 -23.58 -31.01
N LYS A 368 -32.90 -23.79 -31.57
CA LYS A 368 -34.20 -23.22 -31.21
C LYS A 368 -34.57 -23.52 -29.76
N ALA A 369 -35.14 -22.53 -29.08
CA ALA A 369 -35.93 -22.72 -27.88
C ALA A 369 -37.24 -23.46 -28.19
N PRO A 370 -37.77 -24.28 -27.27
CA PRO A 370 -39.19 -24.55 -27.20
C PRO A 370 -39.85 -23.81 -26.03
N LEU A 371 -40.99 -23.25 -26.37
CA LEU A 371 -42.03 -22.72 -25.50
C LEU A 371 -42.57 -23.79 -24.54
N SER A 372 -42.93 -23.31 -23.34
CA SER A 372 -44.17 -23.59 -22.59
C SER A 372 -44.83 -24.96 -22.76
N SER A 373 -44.89 -25.72 -21.67
CA SER A 373 -46.10 -26.49 -21.37
C SER A 373 -46.31 -26.59 -19.85
N ASN A 374 -47.47 -26.08 -19.42
CA ASN A 374 -48.10 -26.38 -18.14
C ASN A 374 -48.20 -27.88 -17.92
N GLY A 375 -47.84 -28.35 -16.73
CA GLY A 375 -48.05 -29.72 -16.30
C GLY A 375 -47.98 -29.80 -14.78
N GLY A 376 -49.11 -29.63 -14.11
CA GLY A 376 -49.24 -29.83 -12.68
C GLY A 376 -49.05 -31.31 -12.33
N HIS A 377 -48.18 -31.58 -11.37
CA HIS A 377 -48.16 -32.85 -10.66
C HIS A 377 -48.07 -32.60 -9.15
N SER A 378 -49.18 -32.95 -8.49
CA SER A 378 -49.32 -33.10 -7.05
C SER A 378 -48.30 -34.12 -6.53
N CYS A 379 -47.38 -33.67 -5.69
CA CYS A 379 -46.48 -34.54 -4.94
C CYS A 379 -47.13 -34.85 -3.58
N LYS A 380 -47.55 -36.12 -3.41
CA LYS A 380 -48.05 -36.65 -2.16
C LYS A 380 -46.94 -36.64 -1.10
N VAL A 381 -47.14 -35.84 -0.07
CA VAL A 381 -46.40 -35.88 1.19
C VAL A 381 -46.67 -37.23 1.85
N ARG A 382 -45.60 -37.98 2.12
CA ARG A 382 -45.62 -39.24 2.86
C ARG A 382 -45.18 -38.92 4.28
N GLU A 383 -46.12 -38.96 5.23
CA GLU A 383 -45.85 -38.90 6.66
C GLU A 383 -44.89 -40.03 7.05
N ALA A 384 -43.74 -39.67 7.59
CA ALA A 384 -42.79 -40.59 8.21
C ALA A 384 -42.77 -40.31 9.73
N GLN A 385 -43.64 -41.06 10.40
CA GLN A 385 -43.56 -41.61 11.75
C GLN A 385 -42.28 -41.30 12.56
N GLU A 386 -42.47 -40.54 13.65
CA GLU A 386 -41.49 -40.30 14.72
C GLU A 386 -40.92 -41.62 15.25
N ARG A 387 -39.59 -41.76 15.19
CA ARG A 387 -38.84 -42.73 16.01
C ARG A 387 -38.14 -41.98 17.13
N SER A 388 -38.48 -42.37 18.35
CA SER A 388 -37.84 -42.02 19.62
C SER A 388 -36.32 -42.03 19.51
N ALA A 389 -35.69 -40.87 19.74
CA ALA A 389 -34.24 -40.72 19.82
C ALA A 389 -33.74 -41.18 21.20
N VAL A 390 -32.74 -42.05 21.20
CA VAL A 390 -32.02 -42.51 22.39
C VAL A 390 -31.25 -41.32 23.00
N PRO A 391 -31.42 -41.00 24.29
CA PRO A 391 -30.66 -39.94 24.94
C PRO A 391 -29.26 -40.44 25.28
N GLY A 392 -28.22 -39.87 24.67
CA GLY A 392 -26.83 -40.12 25.10
C GLY A 392 -25.69 -39.88 24.10
N SER A 393 -25.93 -39.63 22.81
CA SER A 393 -24.84 -39.35 21.87
C SER A 393 -24.57 -37.84 21.80
N PHE A 394 -23.47 -37.40 22.40
CA PHE A 394 -22.98 -36.02 22.28
C PHE A 394 -22.54 -35.76 20.84
N ARG A 395 -23.21 -34.84 20.13
CA ARG A 395 -22.78 -34.33 18.83
C ARG A 395 -21.95 -33.06 19.05
N LYS A 396 -20.70 -33.05 18.59
CA LYS A 396 -19.90 -31.82 18.57
C LYS A 396 -20.25 -31.04 17.30
N ILE A 397 -20.75 -29.82 17.48
CA ILE A 397 -20.95 -28.87 16.38
C ILE A 397 -19.67 -28.06 16.23
N THR A 398 -19.13 -27.97 15.02
CA THR A 398 -17.99 -27.11 14.70
C THR A 398 -18.34 -26.19 13.55
N ILE A 399 -18.05 -24.90 13.67
CA ILE A 399 -18.32 -23.91 12.62
C ILE A 399 -17.00 -23.51 11.98
N ILE A 400 -16.91 -23.67 10.66
CA ILE A 400 -15.76 -23.19 9.89
C ILE A 400 -16.18 -21.91 9.18
N ALA A 401 -15.57 -20.79 9.54
CA ALA A 401 -15.90 -19.50 8.94
C ALA A 401 -14.75 -18.97 8.10
N LYS A 402 -15.11 -18.37 6.97
CA LYS A 402 -14.17 -17.70 6.08
C LYS A 402 -14.47 -16.22 6.05
N SER A 403 -13.58 -15.41 6.60
CA SER A 403 -13.80 -13.96 6.60
C SER A 403 -13.39 -13.35 5.25
N ALA A 404 -14.40 -12.91 4.51
CA ALA A 404 -14.27 -11.98 3.39
C ALA A 404 -14.96 -10.67 3.79
N LEU A 405 -14.39 -9.94 4.75
CA LEU A 405 -14.81 -8.58 5.13
C LEU A 405 -14.42 -7.57 4.04
N SER A 406 -14.99 -7.73 2.85
CA SER A 406 -15.00 -6.73 1.79
C SER A 406 -16.35 -6.77 1.09
N LEU A 407 -17.38 -6.25 1.78
CA LEU A 407 -18.74 -6.09 1.26
C LEU A 407 -18.89 -4.87 0.31
N SER A 408 -17.81 -4.17 -0.03
CA SER A 408 -17.89 -3.06 -1.00
C SER A 408 -17.71 -3.56 -2.44
N ARG A 409 -18.84 -3.80 -3.13
CA ARG A 409 -19.02 -4.02 -4.59
C ARG A 409 -18.82 -5.44 -5.13
N ILE A 410 -19.77 -6.32 -4.84
CA ILE A 410 -20.16 -7.36 -5.81
C ILE A 410 -21.32 -6.79 -6.64
N ARG A 411 -21.01 -6.18 -7.79
CA ARG A 411 -22.04 -5.73 -8.74
C ARG A 411 -22.59 -6.94 -9.49
N ILE A 412 -23.70 -7.48 -9.02
CA ILE A 412 -24.43 -8.55 -9.69
C ILE A 412 -25.03 -7.97 -10.98
N ARG A 413 -24.37 -8.18 -12.12
CA ARG A 413 -24.96 -7.96 -13.45
C ARG A 413 -25.79 -9.19 -13.87
N PRO A 414 -26.91 -8.99 -14.58
CA PRO A 414 -27.78 -10.09 -15.02
C PRO A 414 -27.05 -11.05 -15.96
N VAL A 415 -27.53 -12.29 -15.90
CA VAL A 415 -26.93 -13.53 -16.41
C VAL A 415 -26.81 -13.50 -17.93
N ASN A 416 -25.57 -13.49 -18.43
CA ASN A 416 -25.22 -14.02 -19.75
C ASN A 416 -24.01 -14.95 -19.58
N SER A 417 -24.09 -16.08 -20.27
CA SER A 417 -23.42 -17.39 -20.09
C SER A 417 -21.89 -17.43 -20.23
N ARG A 418 -21.14 -16.59 -19.49
CA ARG A 418 -19.70 -16.82 -19.26
C ARG A 418 -19.49 -17.61 -17.97
N ARG A 419 -18.91 -18.82 -18.08
CA ARG A 419 -18.45 -19.65 -16.95
C ARG A 419 -17.63 -18.78 -15.98
N ARG A 420 -18.21 -18.45 -14.81
CA ARG A 420 -17.45 -17.82 -13.73
C ARG A 420 -16.67 -18.92 -13.02
N SER A 421 -15.35 -18.90 -13.14
CA SER A 421 -14.46 -19.70 -12.30
C SER A 421 -14.19 -18.89 -11.03
N LEU A 422 -14.85 -19.22 -9.91
CA LEU A 422 -14.34 -18.79 -8.61
C LEU A 422 -13.06 -19.57 -8.32
N LYS A 423 -11.99 -18.87 -7.94
CA LYS A 423 -10.76 -19.52 -7.44
C LYS A 423 -10.87 -19.70 -5.92
N PRO A 424 -10.39 -20.82 -5.35
CA PRO A 424 -10.22 -20.94 -3.91
C PRO A 424 -9.29 -19.83 -3.40
N SER A 425 -9.53 -19.36 -2.17
CA SER A 425 -8.67 -18.33 -1.57
C SER A 425 -7.58 -18.98 -0.70
N GLU A 426 -6.50 -18.24 -0.46
CA GLU A 426 -5.42 -18.64 0.47
C GLU A 426 -5.92 -19.06 1.86
N ALA A 427 -6.87 -18.34 2.46
CA ALA A 427 -7.48 -18.75 3.73
C ALA A 427 -8.15 -20.13 3.69
N ALA A 428 -8.70 -20.56 2.54
CA ALA A 428 -9.26 -21.91 2.40
C ALA A 428 -8.17 -22.98 2.27
N TYR A 429 -7.03 -22.65 1.66
CA TYR A 429 -5.87 -23.54 1.65
C TYR A 429 -5.28 -23.69 3.05
N ALA A 430 -5.14 -22.59 3.81
CA ALA A 430 -4.68 -22.64 5.19
C ALA A 430 -5.61 -23.51 6.07
N LEU A 431 -6.94 -23.31 5.96
CA LEU A 431 -7.92 -24.17 6.64
C LEU A 431 -7.81 -25.63 6.21
N ALA A 432 -7.68 -25.92 4.91
CA ALA A 432 -7.52 -27.29 4.43
C ALA A 432 -6.29 -27.97 5.04
N THR A 433 -5.16 -27.26 5.13
CA THR A 433 -3.95 -27.76 5.77
C THR A 433 -4.15 -28.01 7.26
N TYR A 434 -4.77 -27.08 8.01
CA TYR A 434 -5.06 -27.26 9.44
C TYR A 434 -6.06 -28.41 9.69
N THR A 435 -6.98 -28.62 8.75
CA THR A 435 -7.97 -29.71 8.78
C THR A 435 -7.48 -30.97 8.06
N THR A 436 -6.17 -31.21 8.06
CA THR A 436 -5.58 -32.48 7.64
C THR A 436 -5.17 -33.25 8.90
N PRO A 437 -5.59 -34.52 9.07
CA PRO A 437 -5.21 -35.30 10.24
C PRO A 437 -3.68 -35.46 10.27
N PRO A 438 -3.06 -35.47 11.46
CA PRO A 438 -1.65 -35.79 11.57
C PRO A 438 -1.39 -37.13 10.88
N THR A 439 -0.36 -37.19 10.05
CA THR A 439 0.12 -38.47 9.52
C THR A 439 0.71 -39.20 10.72
N GLU A 440 -0.04 -40.13 11.31
CA GLU A 440 0.54 -41.10 12.22
C GLU A 440 1.68 -41.77 11.46
N GLY A 441 2.91 -41.54 11.90
CA GLY A 441 4.07 -42.21 11.31
C GLY A 441 3.81 -43.72 11.36
N PRO A 442 4.30 -44.50 10.39
CA PRO A 442 4.18 -45.95 10.45
C PRO A 442 4.69 -46.38 11.83
N HIS A 443 3.79 -46.94 12.64
CA HIS A 443 4.18 -47.62 13.86
C HIS A 443 5.25 -48.62 13.43
N THR A 444 6.49 -48.37 13.85
CA THR A 444 7.63 -49.25 13.62
C THR A 444 7.41 -50.52 14.45
N ASP A 445 6.48 -51.34 14.00
CA ASP A 445 6.44 -52.75 14.35
C ASP A 445 7.55 -53.41 13.55
N LEU A 446 8.69 -53.55 14.23
CA LEU A 446 9.80 -54.46 13.97
C LEU A 446 9.58 -55.46 12.82
N SER A 447 9.95 -55.08 11.60
CA SER A 447 10.38 -56.01 10.56
C SER A 447 11.23 -55.28 9.54
N GLY A 448 12.49 -55.71 9.47
CA GLY A 448 13.59 -54.99 8.87
C GLY A 448 13.59 -54.94 7.35
N ASP A 449 14.49 -54.07 6.89
CA ASP A 449 15.15 -54.05 5.59
C ASP A 449 14.25 -54.14 4.37
N LEU A 450 13.86 -52.97 3.84
CA LEU A 450 13.91 -52.71 2.40
C LEU A 450 14.01 -51.20 2.14
N ILE A 451 15.16 -50.80 1.60
CA ILE A 451 15.57 -49.45 1.25
C ILE A 451 14.64 -48.92 0.13
N GLY A 452 13.71 -48.04 0.48
CA GLY A 452 12.92 -47.27 -0.47
C GLY A 452 12.87 -45.81 -0.02
N HIS A 453 13.26 -44.88 -0.90
CA HIS A 453 13.26 -43.44 -0.66
C HIS A 453 11.87 -42.93 -0.23
N SER A 454 11.59 -42.95 1.08
CA SER A 454 10.50 -42.21 1.68
C SER A 454 10.84 -40.73 1.59
N THR A 455 10.22 -40.00 0.67
CA THR A 455 10.20 -38.53 0.72
C THR A 455 9.71 -38.14 2.10
N SER A 456 10.59 -37.58 2.93
CA SER A 456 10.28 -37.17 4.30
C SER A 456 9.21 -36.08 4.24
N THR A 457 7.95 -36.44 4.28
CA THR A 457 6.86 -35.50 4.42
C THR A 457 6.98 -34.90 5.81
N SER A 458 7.44 -33.65 5.89
CA SER A 458 7.57 -32.93 7.14
C SER A 458 6.18 -32.83 7.78
N SER A 459 5.98 -33.56 8.89
CA SER A 459 4.74 -33.47 9.66
C SER A 459 4.71 -32.11 10.35
N ILE A 460 3.69 -31.32 10.05
CA ILE A 460 3.42 -30.07 10.74
C ILE A 460 2.66 -30.41 12.02
N GLU A 461 3.15 -29.93 13.15
CA GLU A 461 2.44 -29.99 14.43
C GLU A 461 1.75 -28.64 14.66
N PHE A 462 0.52 -28.66 15.16
CA PHE A 462 -0.29 -27.47 15.41
C PHE A 462 -0.61 -27.31 16.90
N ASP A 463 -0.66 -26.06 17.35
CA ASP A 463 -1.10 -25.68 18.69
C ASP A 463 -2.09 -24.50 18.62
N PRO A 464 -3.36 -24.66 18.99
CA PRO A 464 -3.97 -25.91 19.45
C PRO A 464 -4.10 -26.95 18.31
N PRO A 465 -4.07 -28.26 18.62
CA PRO A 465 -4.28 -29.33 17.64
C PRO A 465 -5.72 -29.29 17.09
N CYS A 466 -5.89 -29.68 15.82
CA CYS A 466 -7.21 -29.69 15.19
C CYS A 466 -8.14 -30.70 15.87
N SER A 467 -9.18 -30.21 16.52
CA SER A 467 -10.09 -31.03 17.33
C SER A 467 -11.03 -31.93 16.52
N LEU A 468 -11.06 -31.77 15.19
CA LEU A 468 -11.96 -32.47 14.27
C LEU A 468 -11.58 -33.94 14.06
N PHE A 469 -10.40 -34.38 14.52
CA PHE A 469 -9.92 -35.75 14.32
C PHE A 469 -9.89 -36.54 15.62
N ARG A 470 -11.05 -36.66 16.27
CA ARG A 470 -11.24 -37.47 17.49
C ARG A 470 -12.10 -38.70 17.19
N ALA A 471 -11.60 -39.88 17.53
CA ALA A 471 -12.24 -41.16 17.19
C ALA A 471 -13.61 -41.37 17.88
N ASP A 472 -13.89 -40.66 18.97
CA ASP A 472 -14.98 -40.89 19.92
C ASP A 472 -16.24 -40.03 19.68
N THR A 473 -16.26 -39.16 18.68
CA THR A 473 -17.35 -38.19 18.50
C THR A 473 -17.96 -38.21 17.10
N ASN A 474 -19.30 -38.11 17.05
CA ASN A 474 -20.05 -37.77 15.84
C ASN A 474 -19.93 -36.27 15.59
N LEU A 475 -19.40 -35.88 14.44
CA LEU A 475 -19.18 -34.48 14.11
C LEU A 475 -20.28 -33.94 13.20
N THR A 476 -20.74 -32.74 13.51
CA THR A 476 -21.55 -31.94 12.59
C THR A 476 -20.83 -30.64 12.33
N VAL A 477 -20.28 -30.50 11.13
CA VAL A 477 -19.50 -29.33 10.74
C VAL A 477 -20.32 -28.46 9.80
N VAL A 478 -20.38 -27.15 10.09
CA VAL A 478 -21.03 -26.16 9.23
C VAL A 478 -19.96 -25.20 8.71
N GLU A 479 -19.74 -25.19 7.40
CA GLU A 479 -18.88 -24.19 6.76
C GLU A 479 -19.71 -22.98 6.30
N VAL A 480 -19.34 -21.78 6.75
CA VAL A 480 -20.01 -20.52 6.44
C VAL A 480 -19.21 -19.74 5.41
N GLY A 481 -19.82 -19.49 4.24
CA GLY A 481 -19.17 -18.82 3.11
C GLY A 481 -18.25 -19.74 2.33
N SER A 482 -18.73 -20.95 2.00
CA SER A 482 -17.96 -22.02 1.36
C SER A 482 -17.40 -21.64 -0.02
N GLY A 483 -18.03 -20.71 -0.75
CA GLY A 483 -17.63 -20.28 -2.08
C GLY A 483 -17.65 -21.42 -3.10
N THR A 484 -16.48 -22.00 -3.39
CA THR A 484 -16.34 -23.17 -4.25
C THR A 484 -16.54 -24.50 -3.50
N GLY A 485 -16.65 -24.47 -2.17
CA GLY A 485 -16.73 -25.65 -1.32
C GLY A 485 -15.38 -26.30 -1.02
N TYR A 486 -14.26 -25.70 -1.43
CA TYR A 486 -12.94 -26.32 -1.33
C TYR A 486 -12.59 -26.77 0.09
N GLY A 487 -12.81 -25.93 1.10
CA GLY A 487 -12.50 -26.22 2.49
C GLY A 487 -13.32 -27.38 3.04
N GLY A 488 -14.65 -27.29 2.97
CA GLY A 488 -15.53 -28.33 3.50
C GLY A 488 -15.50 -29.65 2.69
N ILE A 489 -15.31 -29.62 1.37
CA ILE A 489 -15.10 -30.84 0.56
C ILE A 489 -13.81 -31.54 0.97
N HIS A 490 -12.71 -30.79 1.13
CA HIS A 490 -11.45 -31.34 1.61
C HIS A 490 -11.61 -31.96 3.00
N LEU A 491 -12.24 -31.24 3.94
CA LEU A 491 -12.49 -31.77 5.29
C LEU A 491 -13.29 -33.07 5.26
N ALA A 492 -14.36 -33.15 4.45
CA ALA A 492 -15.17 -34.36 4.35
C ALA A 492 -14.35 -35.56 3.86
N GLN A 493 -13.44 -35.35 2.90
CA GLN A 493 -12.51 -36.39 2.43
C GLN A 493 -11.54 -36.82 3.54
N GLN A 494 -10.99 -35.87 4.29
CA GLN A 494 -10.07 -36.15 5.39
C GLN A 494 -10.76 -36.90 6.54
N LEU A 495 -11.98 -36.51 6.91
CA LEU A 495 -12.80 -37.25 7.88
C LEU A 495 -13.07 -38.68 7.41
N SER A 496 -13.44 -38.86 6.15
CA SER A 496 -13.66 -40.18 5.55
C SER A 496 -12.41 -41.08 5.61
N LEU A 497 -11.24 -40.52 5.31
CA LEU A 497 -9.96 -41.21 5.41
C LEU A 497 -9.60 -41.54 6.85
N PHE A 498 -9.79 -40.59 7.76
CA PHE A 498 -9.52 -40.75 9.18
C PHE A 498 -10.39 -41.85 9.79
N ARG A 499 -11.71 -41.81 9.55
CA ARG A 499 -12.64 -42.85 10.04
C ARG A 499 -12.24 -44.22 9.53
N ARG A 500 -11.97 -44.38 8.23
CA ARG A 500 -11.53 -45.67 7.66
C ARG A 500 -10.28 -46.26 8.32
N ARG A 501 -9.35 -45.42 8.81
CA ARG A 501 -8.15 -45.90 9.53
C ARG A 501 -8.47 -46.37 10.95
N HIS A 502 -9.46 -45.76 11.61
CA HIS A 502 -9.80 -46.04 13.01
C HIS A 502 -11.05 -46.92 13.21
N ASP A 503 -11.83 -47.22 12.16
CA ASP A 503 -13.10 -47.96 12.21
C ASP A 503 -12.96 -49.47 12.57
N VAL A 504 -11.75 -49.96 12.79
CA VAL A 504 -11.50 -51.40 12.96
C VAL A 504 -11.95 -51.94 14.33
N HIS A 505 -12.24 -51.08 15.34
CA HIS A 505 -12.34 -51.55 16.74
C HIS A 505 -13.61 -51.23 17.53
N THR A 506 -14.51 -50.33 17.09
CA THR A 506 -15.55 -49.79 18.00
C THR A 506 -16.98 -50.25 17.73
N GLY A 507 -17.28 -50.83 16.56
CA GLY A 507 -18.62 -51.36 16.23
C GLY A 507 -19.78 -50.33 16.27
N LEU A 508 -19.46 -49.06 16.52
CA LEU A 508 -20.40 -47.95 16.57
C LEU A 508 -20.37 -47.24 15.22
N SER A 509 -21.51 -47.23 14.52
CA SER A 509 -21.67 -46.48 13.27
C SER A 509 -21.63 -44.97 13.56
N VAL A 510 -20.45 -44.37 13.50
CA VAL A 510 -20.25 -42.92 13.61
C VAL A 510 -20.57 -42.29 12.25
N GLN A 511 -21.54 -41.37 12.21
CA GLN A 511 -21.93 -40.68 10.98
C GLN A 511 -21.61 -39.19 11.09
N ASP A 512 -20.48 -38.78 10.53
CA ASP A 512 -20.10 -37.38 10.43
C ASP A 512 -20.91 -36.67 9.34
N THR A 513 -21.26 -35.40 9.59
CA THR A 513 -22.00 -34.55 8.65
C THR A 513 -21.25 -33.25 8.40
N VAL A 514 -21.12 -32.85 7.14
CA VAL A 514 -20.53 -31.58 6.71
C VAL A 514 -21.56 -30.79 5.88
N ILE A 515 -21.90 -29.59 6.34
CA ILE A 515 -22.89 -28.70 5.71
C ILE A 515 -22.14 -27.49 5.14
N LEU A 516 -22.12 -27.39 3.81
CA LEU A 516 -21.52 -26.27 3.09
C LEU A 516 -22.56 -25.18 2.89
N THR A 517 -22.27 -23.95 3.30
CA THR A 517 -23.25 -22.86 3.22
C THR A 517 -22.72 -21.61 2.53
N ASP A 518 -23.56 -20.99 1.69
CA ASP A 518 -23.25 -19.75 0.99
C ASP A 518 -24.54 -19.03 0.54
N LEU A 519 -24.42 -17.89 -0.15
CA LEU A 519 -25.53 -17.19 -0.77
C LEU A 519 -26.33 -18.10 -1.71
N PRO A 520 -27.66 -17.93 -1.83
CA PRO A 520 -28.49 -18.74 -2.72
C PRO A 520 -27.99 -18.83 -4.17
N SER A 521 -27.35 -17.77 -4.66
CA SER A 521 -26.78 -17.72 -6.02
C SER A 521 -25.49 -18.53 -6.20
N VAL A 522 -24.83 -18.93 -5.11
CA VAL A 522 -23.59 -19.72 -5.08
C VAL A 522 -23.88 -21.20 -4.83
N VAL A 523 -24.98 -21.54 -4.17
CA VAL A 523 -25.38 -22.93 -3.87
C VAL A 523 -25.36 -23.87 -5.09
N PRO A 524 -25.81 -23.48 -6.31
CA PRO A 524 -25.68 -24.36 -7.48
C PRO A 524 -24.23 -24.73 -7.83
N LEU A 525 -23.27 -23.84 -7.56
CA LEU A 525 -21.84 -24.13 -7.74
C LEU A 525 -21.35 -25.15 -6.70
N LEU A 526 -21.83 -25.06 -5.46
CA LEU A 526 -21.52 -26.03 -4.40
C LEU A 526 -22.05 -27.42 -4.77
N TYR A 527 -23.31 -27.53 -5.22
CA TYR A 527 -23.87 -28.81 -5.68
C TYR A 527 -23.03 -29.46 -6.77
N LYS A 528 -22.59 -28.67 -7.76
CA LYS A 528 -21.69 -29.16 -8.81
C LYS A 528 -20.38 -29.70 -8.22
N GLY A 529 -19.78 -29.00 -7.26
CA GLY A 529 -18.58 -29.45 -6.57
C GLY A 529 -18.79 -30.76 -5.78
N LEU A 530 -19.97 -30.92 -5.17
CA LEU A 530 -20.35 -32.15 -4.47
C LEU A 530 -20.54 -33.33 -5.42
N GLU A 531 -21.20 -33.13 -6.55
CA GLU A 531 -21.39 -34.15 -7.60
C GLU A 531 -20.03 -34.66 -8.12
N GLU A 532 -19.08 -33.75 -8.37
CA GLU A 532 -17.73 -34.09 -8.82
C GLU A 532 -16.94 -34.92 -7.78
N HIS A 533 -17.30 -34.88 -6.50
CA HIS A 533 -16.58 -35.54 -5.41
C HIS A 533 -17.40 -36.57 -4.62
N THR A 534 -18.60 -36.93 -5.08
CA THR A 534 -19.54 -37.79 -4.32
C THR A 534 -18.91 -39.14 -3.91
N GLY A 535 -18.05 -39.72 -4.76
CA GLY A 535 -17.36 -40.98 -4.46
C GLY A 535 -16.24 -40.88 -3.42
N ALA A 536 -15.79 -39.67 -3.07
CA ALA A 536 -14.65 -39.47 -2.17
C ALA A 536 -15.03 -39.33 -0.69
N PHE A 537 -16.32 -39.14 -0.38
CA PHE A 537 -16.79 -38.85 0.99
C PHE A 537 -17.00 -40.10 1.86
N GLY A 538 -17.10 -41.29 1.27
CA GLY A 538 -17.31 -42.54 2.02
C GLY A 538 -18.56 -42.48 2.89
N GLN A 539 -18.41 -42.63 4.21
CA GLN A 539 -19.52 -42.58 5.18
C GLN A 539 -19.92 -41.15 5.62
N VAL A 540 -19.15 -40.12 5.23
CA VAL A 540 -19.41 -38.74 5.64
C VAL A 540 -20.56 -38.17 4.81
N GLN A 541 -21.61 -37.68 5.48
CA GLN A 541 -22.72 -37.02 4.82
C GLN A 541 -22.33 -35.58 4.48
N VAL A 542 -22.36 -35.20 3.20
CA VAL A 542 -22.06 -33.84 2.77
C VAL A 542 -23.28 -33.23 2.08
N GLN A 543 -23.66 -32.02 2.48
CA GLN A 543 -24.81 -31.30 1.91
C GLN A 543 -24.49 -29.82 1.69
N ALA A 544 -25.15 -29.20 0.72
CA ALA A 544 -25.05 -27.76 0.45
C ALA A 544 -26.36 -27.06 0.80
N GLN A 545 -26.29 -25.89 1.43
CA GLN A 545 -27.47 -25.11 1.82
C GLN A 545 -27.26 -23.60 1.67
N ALA A 546 -28.36 -22.88 1.41
CA ALA A 546 -28.33 -21.42 1.40
C ALA A 546 -28.21 -20.86 2.82
N LEU A 547 -27.25 -19.95 3.04
CA LEU A 547 -27.08 -19.17 4.26
C LEU A 547 -26.51 -17.79 3.94
N ALA A 548 -27.39 -16.84 3.63
CA ALA A 548 -27.00 -15.44 3.58
C ALA A 548 -26.72 -14.91 4.99
N TRP A 549 -25.64 -14.15 5.16
CA TRP A 549 -25.27 -13.59 6.46
C TRP A 549 -26.34 -12.62 6.96
N GLY A 550 -26.71 -12.74 8.23
CA GLY A 550 -27.79 -11.94 8.84
C GLY A 550 -29.21 -12.37 8.44
N ASP A 551 -29.37 -13.30 7.49
CA ASP A 551 -30.69 -13.78 7.08
C ASP A 551 -31.25 -14.77 8.10
N VAL A 552 -32.22 -14.28 8.87
CA VAL A 552 -32.90 -15.06 9.92
C VAL A 552 -33.67 -16.25 9.31
N GLY A 553 -34.19 -16.12 8.09
CA GLY A 553 -34.94 -17.20 7.41
C GLY A 553 -34.03 -18.35 6.99
N HIS A 554 -32.87 -18.05 6.41
CA HIS A 554 -31.87 -19.07 6.11
C HIS A 554 -31.29 -19.70 7.37
N ALA A 555 -31.00 -18.89 8.40
CA ALA A 555 -30.59 -19.40 9.69
C ALA A 555 -31.67 -20.30 10.32
N LYS A 556 -32.97 -19.97 10.15
CA LYS A 556 -34.13 -20.79 10.56
C LYS A 556 -34.12 -22.13 9.87
N GLU A 557 -33.91 -22.15 8.57
CA GLU A 557 -33.94 -23.39 7.81
C GLU A 557 -32.74 -24.28 8.13
N LEU A 558 -31.54 -23.70 8.25
CA LEU A 558 -30.35 -24.43 8.74
C LEU A 558 -30.57 -24.93 10.17
N ALA A 559 -31.14 -24.10 11.03
CA ALA A 559 -31.54 -24.49 12.38
C ALA A 559 -32.72 -25.45 12.38
N ARG A 560 -33.54 -25.60 11.34
CA ARG A 560 -34.55 -26.66 11.28
C ARG A 560 -33.89 -28.00 11.02
N ILE A 561 -32.80 -27.98 10.26
CA ILE A 561 -31.92 -29.14 10.05
C ILE A 561 -31.11 -29.44 11.33
N LEU A 562 -30.81 -28.43 12.17
CA LEU A 562 -29.97 -28.57 13.38
C LEU A 562 -30.70 -28.49 14.76
N GLY A 563 -31.95 -27.98 14.84
CA GLY A 563 -32.82 -27.69 16.01
C GLY A 563 -32.91 -26.23 16.59
N GLU A 564 -33.60 -25.23 15.95
CA GLU A 564 -34.10 -23.84 16.31
C GLU A 564 -33.48 -22.94 17.47
N LEU A 565 -33.19 -21.60 17.42
CA LEU A 565 -32.68 -20.55 16.47
C LEU A 565 -32.26 -19.20 17.19
N GLY A 566 -31.20 -18.47 16.76
CA GLY A 566 -31.15 -16.96 16.66
C GLY A 566 -29.78 -16.19 16.52
N ARG A 567 -29.44 -15.56 15.35
CA ARG A 567 -28.16 -14.89 14.88
C ARG A 567 -26.92 -15.72 14.44
N THR A 568 -26.88 -16.24 13.20
CA THR A 568 -25.92 -17.24 12.67
C THR A 568 -24.82 -17.75 13.61
N LEU A 569 -23.70 -17.04 13.84
CA LEU A 569 -22.68 -17.53 14.78
C LEU A 569 -23.17 -17.54 16.23
N LEU A 570 -23.69 -16.41 16.72
CA LEU A 570 -24.22 -16.31 18.08
C LEU A 570 -25.38 -17.32 18.30
N ALA A 571 -26.25 -17.50 17.31
CA ALA A 571 -27.34 -18.48 17.24
C ALA A 571 -26.84 -19.88 17.50
N LEU A 572 -25.90 -20.28 16.65
CA LEU A 572 -25.40 -21.64 16.60
C LEU A 572 -24.59 -21.94 17.87
N THR A 573 -24.16 -20.90 18.59
CA THR A 573 -23.44 -20.98 19.86
C THR A 573 -24.27 -20.74 21.12
N SER A 574 -25.57 -20.45 21.00
CA SER A 574 -26.46 -20.17 22.13
C SER A 574 -27.40 -21.35 22.44
N PRO A 575 -27.96 -21.46 23.66
CA PRO A 575 -29.03 -22.42 23.94
C PRO A 575 -30.22 -22.25 22.97
N PRO A 576 -30.89 -23.34 22.55
CA PRO A 576 -30.79 -24.72 23.05
C PRO A 576 -29.69 -25.59 22.41
N PHE A 577 -28.92 -25.06 21.46
CA PHE A 577 -27.97 -25.84 20.64
C PHE A 577 -26.74 -26.34 21.41
N CYS A 578 -26.38 -25.67 22.51
CA CYS A 578 -25.17 -25.96 23.29
C CYS A 578 -25.57 -26.23 24.73
N ARG A 579 -25.38 -27.47 25.20
CA ARG A 579 -25.82 -27.84 26.55
C ARG A 579 -24.81 -27.62 27.66
N ASP A 580 -23.51 -27.52 27.39
CA ASP A 580 -22.50 -27.26 28.43
C ASP A 580 -21.18 -26.69 27.88
N SER A 581 -20.83 -27.03 26.63
CA SER A 581 -19.73 -26.42 25.87
C SER A 581 -20.27 -25.94 24.53
N GLY A 582 -20.09 -24.64 24.24
CA GLY A 582 -20.45 -24.08 22.92
C GLY A 582 -19.69 -24.78 21.79
N PRO A 583 -20.15 -24.67 20.53
CA PRO A 583 -19.42 -25.19 19.40
C PRO A 583 -18.06 -24.52 19.32
N GLU A 584 -17.09 -25.27 18.82
CA GLU A 584 -15.80 -24.74 18.44
C GLU A 584 -15.94 -24.03 17.10
N ILE A 585 -15.31 -22.87 16.96
CA ILE A 585 -15.28 -22.11 15.72
C ILE A 585 -13.85 -22.09 15.21
N ILE A 586 -13.64 -22.55 13.98
CA ILE A 586 -12.33 -22.51 13.31
C ILE A 586 -12.43 -21.48 12.19
N ILE A 587 -11.65 -20.40 12.28
CA ILE A 587 -11.72 -19.28 11.34
C ILE A 587 -10.48 -19.27 10.46
N GLY A 588 -10.68 -19.45 9.15
CA GLY A 588 -9.67 -19.16 8.14
C GLY A 588 -9.79 -17.72 7.70
N TYR A 589 -8.73 -16.94 7.89
CA TYR A 589 -8.75 -15.51 7.65
C TYR A 589 -7.55 -15.07 6.81
N ARG A 590 -7.73 -14.04 5.99
CA ARG A 590 -6.64 -13.34 5.33
C ARG A 590 -6.78 -11.86 5.59
N ILE A 591 -5.75 -11.24 6.14
CA ILE A 591 -5.76 -9.80 6.41
C ILE A 591 -5.85 -9.06 5.08
N ARG A 592 -6.82 -8.16 4.93
CA ARG A 592 -6.91 -7.25 3.77
C ARG A 592 -6.68 -5.81 4.18
N SER A 593 -7.25 -5.42 5.31
CA SER A 593 -7.13 -4.08 5.85
C SER A 593 -7.42 -4.14 7.33
N LEU A 594 -6.35 -4.20 8.13
CA LEU A 594 -6.43 -4.19 9.59
C LEU A 594 -7.42 -3.13 10.09
N ALA A 595 -7.30 -1.92 9.55
CA ALA A 595 -8.17 -0.79 9.85
C ALA A 595 -9.69 -1.03 9.67
N LYS A 596 -10.10 -1.85 8.70
CA LYS A 596 -11.51 -2.15 8.42
C LYS A 596 -11.97 -3.40 9.17
N GLU A 597 -11.03 -4.25 9.57
CA GLU A 597 -11.30 -5.56 10.14
C GLU A 597 -11.21 -5.53 11.69
N SER A 598 -10.45 -4.59 12.29
CA SER A 598 -10.37 -4.42 13.76
C SER A 598 -11.74 -4.31 14.46
N PRO A 599 -12.73 -3.53 13.96
CA PRO A 599 -14.04 -3.46 14.62
C PRO A 599 -14.76 -4.82 14.68
N PHE A 600 -14.58 -5.67 13.66
CA PHE A 600 -15.12 -7.03 13.69
C PHE A 600 -14.44 -7.85 14.78
N TRP A 601 -13.11 -7.81 14.87
CA TRP A 601 -12.36 -8.61 15.85
C TRP A 601 -12.58 -8.16 17.29
N GLN A 602 -12.74 -6.86 17.54
CA GLN A 602 -13.10 -6.32 18.85
C GLN A 602 -14.48 -6.83 19.30
N VAL A 603 -15.46 -6.76 18.41
CA VAL A 603 -16.81 -7.29 18.67
C VAL A 603 -16.73 -8.80 18.85
N PHE A 604 -16.01 -9.51 17.98
CA PHE A 604 -15.84 -10.96 18.08
C PHE A 604 -15.22 -11.37 19.43
N GLY A 605 -14.16 -10.68 19.86
CA GLY A 605 -13.50 -10.90 21.16
C GLY A 605 -14.38 -10.61 22.37
N THR A 606 -15.41 -9.77 22.22
CA THR A 606 -16.41 -9.52 23.27
C THR A 606 -17.25 -10.79 23.54
N TRP A 607 -17.57 -11.56 22.50
CA TRP A 607 -18.44 -12.74 22.59
C TRP A 607 -17.66 -14.07 22.65
N PHE A 608 -16.43 -14.10 22.13
CA PHE A 608 -15.63 -15.31 21.96
C PHE A 608 -14.24 -15.14 22.55
N THR A 609 -13.72 -16.21 23.14
CA THR A 609 -12.28 -16.38 23.38
C THR A 609 -11.69 -17.02 22.15
N PHE A 610 -10.58 -16.49 21.64
CA PHE A 610 -9.94 -17.04 20.46
C PHE A 610 -8.43 -16.92 20.53
N GLU A 611 -7.74 -17.86 19.89
CA GLU A 611 -6.30 -17.93 19.81
C GLU A 611 -5.85 -18.22 18.38
N ALA A 612 -4.69 -17.71 17.99
CA ALA A 612 -4.09 -18.01 16.71
C ALA A 612 -3.47 -19.41 16.74
N VAL A 613 -3.70 -20.20 15.70
CA VAL A 613 -3.03 -21.49 15.55
C VAL A 613 -1.55 -21.26 15.28
N LEU A 614 -0.71 -21.84 16.11
CA LEU A 614 0.73 -21.96 15.91
C LEU A 614 1.03 -23.26 15.17
N ALA A 615 2.12 -23.25 14.41
CA ALA A 615 2.62 -24.41 13.69
C ALA A 615 4.13 -24.51 13.86
N ARG A 616 4.62 -25.75 13.96
CA ARG A 616 6.04 -26.04 13.82
C ARG A 616 6.26 -27.22 12.89
N HIS A 617 7.34 -27.16 12.13
CA HIS A 617 7.78 -28.31 11.35
C HIS A 617 8.58 -29.26 12.24
N LYS A 618 8.21 -30.55 12.24
CA LYS A 618 9.04 -31.59 12.84
C LYS A 618 10.22 -31.85 11.90
N ILE A 619 11.35 -31.20 12.17
CA ILE A 619 12.63 -31.50 11.51
C ILE A 619 13.19 -32.74 12.20
N ASN A 620 13.53 -33.79 11.42
CA ASN A 620 14.04 -35.11 11.86
C ASN A 620 14.60 -35.16 13.30
N ASP A 621 14.10 -36.09 14.13
CA ASP A 621 14.39 -36.51 15.54
C ASP A 621 15.34 -35.75 16.50
N LYS A 622 16.20 -34.84 16.04
CA LYS A 622 17.22 -34.14 16.83
C LYS A 622 16.93 -32.65 17.07
N GLY A 623 15.88 -32.07 16.48
CA GLY A 623 15.51 -30.68 16.76
C GLY A 623 14.02 -30.39 16.51
N ARG A 624 13.29 -30.01 17.57
CA ARG A 624 11.95 -29.42 17.37
C ARG A 624 12.17 -28.02 16.80
N GLY A 625 11.53 -27.72 15.66
CA GLY A 625 11.49 -26.35 15.16
C GLY A 625 10.73 -25.44 16.13
N ASP A 626 11.05 -24.15 16.10
CA ASP A 626 10.36 -23.15 16.90
C ASP A 626 8.90 -23.04 16.48
N TRP A 627 8.04 -22.75 17.46
CA TRP A 627 6.64 -22.47 17.19
C TRP A 627 6.53 -21.11 16.51
N ALA A 628 5.96 -21.11 15.31
CA ALA A 628 5.64 -19.88 14.60
C ALA A 628 4.13 -19.82 14.36
N ARG A 629 3.61 -18.62 14.15
CA ARG A 629 2.21 -18.45 13.75
C ARG A 629 1.94 -19.23 12.47
N PHE A 630 0.88 -20.03 12.44
CA PHE A 630 0.53 -20.77 11.24
C PHE A 630 0.20 -19.81 10.10
N GLY A 631 0.90 -19.98 8.99
CA GLY A 631 0.84 -19.06 7.87
C GLY A 631 1.71 -17.81 8.02
N HIS A 632 2.71 -17.78 8.91
CA HIS A 632 3.68 -16.65 9.03
C HIS A 632 4.23 -16.16 7.69
N ASN A 633 4.54 -17.10 6.78
CA ASN A 633 5.06 -16.79 5.43
C ASN A 633 3.99 -16.30 4.44
N GLY A 634 2.72 -16.23 4.84
CA GLY A 634 1.60 -15.78 4.02
C GLY A 634 0.69 -14.82 4.77
N ASP A 635 -0.28 -14.25 4.07
CA ASP A 635 -1.26 -13.36 4.70
C ASP A 635 -2.42 -14.12 5.37
N ALA A 636 -2.36 -15.46 5.40
CA ALA A 636 -3.45 -16.32 5.83
C ALA A 636 -3.23 -16.86 7.25
N LEU A 637 -4.21 -16.69 8.11
CA LEU A 637 -4.22 -17.05 9.51
C LEU A 637 -5.34 -18.06 9.78
N VAL A 638 -5.14 -18.91 10.78
CA VAL A 638 -6.19 -19.76 11.35
C VAL A 638 -6.36 -19.41 12.82
N PHE A 639 -7.59 -19.19 13.25
CA PHE A 639 -7.95 -19.00 14.65
C PHE A 639 -8.86 -20.13 15.11
N VAL A 640 -8.68 -20.56 16.35
CA VAL A 640 -9.66 -21.41 17.05
C VAL A 640 -10.33 -20.54 18.10
N ALA A 641 -11.65 -20.60 18.13
CA ALA A 641 -12.46 -19.78 19.01
C ALA A 641 -13.54 -20.61 19.69
N THR A 642 -13.87 -20.23 20.92
CA THR A 642 -14.93 -20.81 21.72
C THR A 642 -15.77 -19.70 22.32
N ARG A 643 -17.04 -20.00 22.56
CA ARG A 643 -17.95 -19.02 23.17
C ARG A 643 -17.53 -18.75 24.61
N ARG A 644 -17.42 -17.48 25.00
CA ARG A 644 -17.14 -17.08 26.39
C ARG A 644 -18.26 -17.59 27.30
N PRO A 645 -17.98 -18.29 28.41
CA PRO A 645 -19.01 -18.79 29.32
C PRO A 645 -19.96 -17.70 29.80
N GLU A 646 -19.42 -16.53 30.15
CA GLU A 646 -20.18 -15.35 30.58
C GLU A 646 -21.14 -14.84 29.49
N SER A 647 -20.74 -14.96 28.22
CA SER A 647 -21.50 -14.45 27.08
C SER A 647 -22.65 -15.35 26.62
N LEU A 648 -22.76 -16.57 27.18
CA LEU A 648 -23.87 -17.48 26.87
C LEU A 648 -25.20 -16.96 27.42
N GLY A 649 -25.17 -16.23 28.53
CA GLY A 649 -26.35 -15.65 29.16
C GLY A 649 -26.73 -14.25 28.66
N TRP A 650 -25.94 -13.65 27.77
CA TRP A 650 -26.18 -12.29 27.30
C TRP A 650 -27.30 -12.24 26.26
N GLU A 651 -28.14 -11.22 26.36
CA GLU A 651 -29.11 -10.95 25.31
C GLU A 651 -28.39 -10.50 24.05
N VAL A 652 -28.71 -11.17 22.95
CA VAL A 652 -28.10 -10.92 21.65
C VAL A 652 -28.79 -9.64 21.11
N PRO A 653 -28.10 -8.50 20.88
CA PRO A 653 -28.71 -7.18 20.54
C PRO A 653 -29.27 -7.02 19.12
N VAL A 654 -30.58 -6.78 18.93
CA VAL A 654 -31.30 -6.93 17.64
C VAL A 654 -30.68 -6.17 16.46
N LEU A 655 -30.05 -5.02 16.71
CA LEU A 655 -29.51 -4.15 15.68
C LEU A 655 -27.99 -4.35 15.50
N ASP A 656 -27.52 -4.43 14.26
CA ASP A 656 -26.10 -4.54 13.92
C ASP A 656 -25.27 -3.40 14.53
N GLY A 657 -25.82 -2.18 14.59
CA GLY A 657 -25.15 -1.04 15.21
C GLY A 657 -24.86 -1.26 16.70
N GLN A 658 -25.77 -1.91 17.43
CA GLN A 658 -25.55 -2.24 18.84
C GLN A 658 -24.49 -3.33 18.98
N LEU A 659 -24.54 -4.37 18.14
CA LEU A 659 -23.52 -5.42 18.12
C LEU A 659 -22.14 -4.84 17.81
N MET A 660 -22.04 -3.95 16.82
CA MET A 660 -20.78 -3.32 16.40
C MET A 660 -20.24 -2.31 17.41
N ASN A 661 -21.09 -1.77 18.30
CA ASN A 661 -20.69 -0.90 19.39
C ASN A 661 -20.27 -1.67 20.66
N GLY A 662 -20.09 -3.00 20.56
CA GLY A 662 -19.64 -3.84 21.68
C GLY A 662 -20.68 -4.03 22.77
N TYR A 663 -21.97 -4.05 22.42
CA TYR A 663 -23.04 -4.24 23.39
C TYR A 663 -22.90 -5.59 24.13
N GLY A 664 -22.71 -5.49 25.45
CA GLY A 664 -22.65 -6.54 26.47
C GLY A 664 -22.82 -5.90 27.85
N PRO A 665 -23.17 -6.67 28.91
CA PRO A 665 -23.43 -6.14 30.25
C PRO A 665 -22.18 -5.50 30.90
N THR A 666 -20.99 -5.83 30.40
CA THR A 666 -19.74 -5.14 30.69
C THR A 666 -19.32 -4.34 29.45
N PRO A 667 -18.91 -3.06 29.59
CA PRO A 667 -18.29 -2.33 28.49
C PRO A 667 -17.17 -3.19 27.90
N PRO A 668 -17.00 -3.23 26.57
CA PRO A 668 -15.89 -3.94 25.97
C PRO A 668 -14.61 -3.34 26.59
N MET A 669 -13.99 -4.08 27.50
CA MET A 669 -12.62 -3.82 27.88
C MET A 669 -11.86 -3.84 26.55
N LEU A 670 -11.14 -2.76 26.22
CA LEU A 670 -10.41 -2.66 24.95
C LEU A 670 -9.46 -3.85 24.87
N ASP A 671 -9.94 -4.92 24.25
CA ASP A 671 -9.25 -6.19 24.22
C ASP A 671 -8.38 -6.16 22.96
N ASP A 672 -7.18 -5.63 23.12
CA ASP A 672 -6.15 -5.58 22.09
C ASP A 672 -5.60 -6.99 21.75
N THR A 673 -6.33 -8.06 22.10
CA THR A 673 -5.97 -9.46 21.81
C THR A 673 -5.72 -9.67 20.32
N PHE A 674 -6.55 -9.13 19.43
CA PHE A 674 -6.34 -9.32 17.99
C PHE A 674 -5.05 -8.64 17.50
N GLU A 675 -4.84 -7.38 17.86
CA GLU A 675 -3.62 -6.63 17.56
C GLU A 675 -2.38 -7.31 18.15
N SER A 676 -2.48 -7.81 19.39
CA SER A 676 -1.42 -8.57 20.04
C SER A 676 -1.10 -9.86 19.28
N LEU A 677 -2.11 -10.66 18.91
CA LEU A 677 -1.97 -11.89 18.12
C LEU A 677 -1.39 -11.63 16.73
N LEU A 678 -1.63 -10.45 16.15
CA LEU A 678 -0.98 -10.04 14.90
C LEU A 678 0.49 -9.68 15.09
N MET A 679 0.85 -9.07 16.23
CA MET A 679 2.19 -8.61 16.56
C MET A 679 3.11 -9.72 17.11
N PHE A 680 2.55 -10.80 17.66
CA PHE A 680 3.28 -11.96 18.23
C PHE A 680 4.20 -12.70 17.25
N GLY A 681 4.26 -12.33 15.96
CA GLY A 681 5.23 -12.85 14.99
C GLY A 681 6.24 -11.84 14.47
N ILE A 682 6.14 -10.55 14.85
CA ILE A 682 7.06 -9.51 14.35
C ILE A 682 8.24 -9.30 15.32
N ALA A 683 8.05 -9.59 16.62
CA ALA A 683 9.04 -9.31 17.65
C ALA A 683 10.26 -10.25 17.62
N ASP A 684 10.13 -11.46 17.07
CA ASP A 684 11.22 -12.43 17.00
C ASP A 684 12.09 -12.29 15.74
N ASP A 685 11.68 -11.46 14.77
CA ASP A 685 12.39 -11.19 13.51
C ASP A 685 13.21 -9.86 13.55
N VAL A 686 13.26 -9.16 14.69
CA VAL A 686 14.06 -7.93 14.93
C VAL A 686 15.18 -8.21 15.92
#